data_AF-A0A371HZ64-F1
#
_entry.id   AF-A0A371HZ64-F1
#
_cell.length_a   1.000
_cell.length_b   1.000
_cell.length_c   1.000
_cell.angle_alpha   90.00
_cell.angle_beta   90.00
_cell.angle_gamma   90.00
#
_symmetry.space_group_name_H-M   'P 1'
#
loop_
_entity.id
_entity.type
_entity.pdbx_description
1 polymer ?
#
loop_
_entity_poly.entity_id
_entity_poly.type
_entity_poly.pdbx_seq_one_letter_code
_entity_poly.pdbx_strand_id
1 'polypeptide(L)'
;MVAKIRQSAANSPNPTKPVVGEIDTSPPIQSVKDAVSLFGEGAFSGEKPTIKKAKPYFAESVWAKESQLHLAQKELKKLKEQVTNAETTKAQVLVELGKAKTVVEDLAQKLKVLRESRESAMQATEASKSQAKQLKEENCGDIDGTNAAWKEELETAIKSYASVITELDVAKQELSKIRQGYDLSLEARVSALKQAAEAEDAMKANTERAFELSKEILAVQESVDQMKAASVQAHQLQEEILAEQDVLRQSYEATLEESKKKLLDLKKEFNSELTKNLEVELTETTNEIGVLQKQMENRKTSDLDSLRSVTLELDDAKESLQKVAGQENSVRSIVEALRMELESVKREHTELKEKESKIESIVENLQVELQKSESELEAYLAEESKVRGASEEMMLTFKQLLSETENARRETENMKNESAELKMEAAVTKLVLEDAEIKLKVALEEAEAAKAAEASALDQIRALSVRTSGSHSSTSESGARITISKEEFESLVHKVEESDKLADIKVAAATAQVEAAKASENEVLKRLEESQKEIEDMKTQTQEALKRADMADAAKRAVESELKKWREREKKKAAEAASRILAETQMSPELSPQHYRIQKQNSSPNKVEMRKLEKGKVSVSKKVLLPNISGIFHRKKSQVEGGSSSYFPRENPV
;
A
#
# COMPACT_ATOMS: atom_id res chain seq x y z
N MET A 1 -23.92 0.17 -22.80
CA MET A 1 -23.68 -1.19 -23.34
C MET A 1 -23.13 -0.99 -24.74
N VAL A 2 -21.87 -1.22 -25.11
CA VAL A 2 -20.86 -2.19 -24.66
C VAL A 2 -21.43 -3.60 -24.60
N ALA A 3 -20.97 -4.43 -25.53
CA ALA A 3 -21.48 -5.77 -25.79
C ALA A 3 -20.94 -6.81 -24.79
N LYS A 4 -21.59 -7.98 -24.75
CA LYS A 4 -20.90 -9.22 -24.41
C LYS A 4 -21.00 -10.24 -25.53
N ILE A 5 -19.86 -10.41 -26.19
CA ILE A 5 -19.56 -11.43 -27.18
C ILE A 5 -19.79 -12.82 -26.58
N ARG A 6 -20.45 -13.72 -27.33
CA ARG A 6 -20.29 -15.16 -27.16
C ARG A 6 -19.17 -15.64 -28.08
N GLN A 7 -18.24 -16.38 -27.53
CA GLN A 7 -17.19 -17.06 -28.30
C GLN A 7 -17.76 -18.30 -28.98
N SER A 8 -17.40 -18.52 -30.24
CA SER A 8 -17.35 -19.85 -30.85
C SER A 8 -16.24 -19.90 -31.91
N ALA A 9 -15.51 -21.01 -31.89
CA ALA A 9 -14.28 -21.36 -32.60
C ALA A 9 -14.03 -20.79 -34.02
N ALA A 10 -12.73 -20.61 -34.32
CA ALA A 10 -12.22 -20.40 -35.66
C ALA A 10 -12.08 -21.72 -36.44
N ASN A 11 -12.30 -21.68 -37.77
CA ASN A 11 -11.44 -22.31 -38.79
C ASN A 11 -11.87 -21.98 -40.23
N SER A 12 -10.96 -21.33 -40.97
CA SER A 12 -10.66 -21.29 -42.42
C SER A 12 -11.72 -21.45 -43.56
N PRO A 13 -11.41 -20.98 -44.80
CA PRO A 13 -12.44 -20.53 -45.74
C PRO A 13 -12.53 -21.28 -47.10
N ASN A 14 -13.73 -21.22 -47.71
CA ASN A 14 -14.00 -21.15 -49.16
C ASN A 14 -13.55 -22.32 -50.09
N PRO A 15 -13.97 -22.36 -51.38
CA PRO A 15 -15.13 -21.71 -52.03
C PRO A 15 -15.98 -22.67 -52.90
N THR A 16 -17.28 -22.38 -53.08
CA THR A 16 -17.90 -22.36 -54.43
C THR A 16 -19.28 -21.67 -54.41
N LYS A 17 -19.45 -20.63 -55.24
CA LYS A 17 -20.76 -20.27 -55.81
C LYS A 17 -20.89 -20.99 -57.16
N PRO A 18 -22.12 -21.26 -57.63
CA PRO A 18 -22.64 -20.35 -58.65
C PRO A 18 -23.99 -19.73 -58.27
N VAL A 19 -24.28 -18.61 -58.93
CA VAL A 19 -25.52 -17.82 -58.79
C VAL A 19 -26.63 -18.44 -59.64
N VAL A 20 -27.75 -18.82 -59.03
CA VAL A 20 -29.03 -19.06 -59.73
C VAL A 20 -30.20 -18.67 -58.81
N GLY A 21 -31.05 -17.76 -59.29
CA GLY A 21 -32.45 -17.58 -58.86
C GLY A 21 -32.73 -17.20 -57.41
N GLU A 22 -32.97 -15.91 -57.15
CA GLU A 22 -33.80 -15.51 -56.01
C GLU A 22 -35.22 -16.03 -56.25
N ILE A 23 -35.73 -16.87 -55.33
CA ILE A 23 -37.12 -17.29 -55.35
C ILE A 23 -37.91 -16.20 -54.64
N ASP A 24 -38.74 -15.47 -55.40
CA ASP A 24 -39.76 -14.59 -54.85
C ASP A 24 -40.75 -15.41 -54.01
N THR A 25 -40.83 -15.10 -52.71
CA THR A 25 -41.75 -15.72 -51.75
C THR A 25 -42.98 -14.87 -51.47
N SER A 26 -43.30 -13.92 -52.36
CA SER A 26 -44.59 -13.23 -52.34
C SER A 26 -45.75 -14.25 -52.42
N PRO A 27 -46.81 -14.08 -51.62
CA PRO A 27 -47.89 -15.07 -51.55
C PRO A 27 -48.67 -15.13 -52.88
N PRO A 28 -49.01 -16.33 -53.37
CA PRO A 28 -49.61 -16.48 -54.68
C PRO A 28 -51.06 -15.98 -54.70
N ILE A 29 -51.31 -15.03 -55.61
CA ILE A 29 -52.61 -14.60 -56.15
C ILE A 29 -53.75 -14.40 -55.13
N GLN A 30 -54.11 -13.13 -54.90
CA GLN A 30 -55.37 -12.77 -54.24
C GLN A 30 -56.55 -13.40 -54.98
N SER A 31 -57.51 -13.91 -54.22
CA SER A 31 -58.67 -14.62 -54.75
C SER A 31 -59.50 -13.72 -55.66
N VAL A 32 -59.95 -14.26 -56.80
CA VAL A 32 -60.86 -13.59 -57.75
C VAL A 32 -62.14 -13.07 -57.05
N LYS A 33 -62.47 -13.62 -55.87
CA LYS A 33 -63.59 -13.20 -55.02
C LYS A 33 -63.45 -11.78 -54.45
N ASP A 34 -62.23 -11.28 -54.23
CA ASP A 34 -62.02 -9.92 -53.70
C ASP A 34 -62.13 -8.85 -54.80
N ALA A 35 -61.72 -9.17 -56.04
CA ALA A 35 -61.82 -8.27 -57.18
C ALA A 35 -63.29 -7.95 -57.57
N VAL A 36 -64.21 -8.89 -57.35
CA VAL A 36 -65.65 -8.71 -57.64
C VAL A 36 -66.31 -7.72 -56.65
N SER A 37 -65.74 -7.50 -55.47
CA SER A 37 -66.28 -6.54 -54.48
C SER A 37 -66.01 -5.07 -54.83
N LEU A 38 -65.13 -4.79 -55.80
CA LEU A 38 -64.77 -3.42 -56.21
C LEU A 38 -65.66 -2.86 -57.33
N PHE A 39 -66.32 -3.70 -58.12
CA PHE A 39 -67.11 -3.28 -59.28
C PHE A 39 -68.44 -4.04 -59.41
N GLY A 40 -69.43 -3.56 -58.66
CA GLY A 40 -70.84 -3.66 -59.05
C GLY A 40 -71.72 -4.56 -58.19
N GLU A 41 -72.58 -3.94 -57.40
CA GLU A 41 -74.01 -4.24 -57.52
C GLU A 41 -74.84 -3.00 -57.21
N GLY A 42 -75.49 -2.47 -58.23
CA GLY A 42 -76.47 -1.39 -58.12
C GLY A 42 -77.84 -1.89 -58.52
N ALA A 43 -78.81 -1.65 -57.64
CA ALA A 43 -80.27 -1.63 -57.83
C ALA A 43 -81.11 -2.81 -57.28
N PHE A 44 -82.25 -2.40 -56.69
CA PHE A 44 -83.45 -3.15 -56.31
C PHE A 44 -83.39 -4.13 -55.12
N SER A 45 -83.81 -3.67 -53.93
CA SER A 45 -85.03 -4.16 -53.25
C SER A 45 -85.24 -3.43 -51.90
N GLY A 46 -86.49 -3.29 -51.49
CA GLY A 46 -86.92 -2.38 -50.42
C GLY A 46 -86.58 -2.76 -48.97
N GLU A 47 -86.60 -1.70 -48.16
CA GLU A 47 -87.05 -1.64 -46.76
C GLU A 47 -86.09 -2.08 -45.62
N LYS A 48 -86.06 -1.21 -44.58
CA LYS A 48 -85.34 -1.28 -43.29
C LYS A 48 -83.84 -0.90 -43.28
N PRO A 49 -83.45 0.15 -42.51
CA PRO A 49 -82.05 0.52 -42.33
C PRO A 49 -81.37 -0.36 -41.27
N THR A 50 -80.43 -1.22 -41.68
CA THR A 50 -79.53 -1.91 -40.76
C THR A 50 -78.38 -1.00 -40.33
N ILE A 51 -78.24 -0.83 -39.02
CA ILE A 51 -77.16 -0.05 -38.39
C ILE A 51 -75.81 -0.67 -38.76
N LYS A 52 -74.97 0.08 -39.49
CA LYS A 52 -73.58 -0.30 -39.75
C LYS A 52 -72.79 -0.25 -38.45
N LYS A 53 -72.55 -1.41 -37.83
CA LYS A 53 -71.68 -1.53 -36.65
C LYS A 53 -70.28 -1.03 -36.98
N ALA A 54 -69.72 -0.19 -36.10
CA ALA A 54 -68.34 0.25 -36.20
C ALA A 54 -67.36 -0.95 -36.10
N LYS A 55 -66.22 -0.83 -36.80
CA LYS A 55 -65.22 -1.90 -36.96
C LYS A 55 -64.44 -2.10 -35.63
N PRO A 56 -64.17 -3.34 -35.18
CA PRO A 56 -63.82 -3.63 -33.78
C PRO A 56 -62.33 -3.39 -33.39
N TYR A 57 -61.68 -2.37 -33.96
CA TYR A 57 -60.24 -2.12 -33.77
C TYR A 57 -59.85 -1.81 -32.31
N PHE A 58 -60.75 -1.17 -31.55
CA PHE A 58 -60.55 -0.92 -30.12
C PHE A 58 -60.60 -2.19 -29.27
N ALA A 59 -61.48 -3.14 -29.61
CA ALA A 59 -61.57 -4.40 -28.88
C ALA A 59 -60.28 -5.21 -29.06
N GLU A 60 -59.73 -5.27 -30.26
CA GLU A 60 -58.48 -5.98 -30.55
C GLU A 60 -57.29 -5.41 -29.77
N SER A 61 -57.19 -4.07 -29.65
CA SER A 61 -56.17 -3.39 -28.83
C SER A 61 -56.34 -3.62 -27.33
N VAL A 62 -57.57 -3.64 -26.82
CA VAL A 62 -57.86 -3.96 -25.40
C VAL A 62 -57.43 -5.39 -25.09
N TRP A 63 -57.81 -6.36 -25.92
CA TRP A 63 -57.48 -7.77 -25.70
C TRP A 63 -55.97 -8.06 -25.79
N ALA A 64 -55.25 -7.31 -26.63
CA ALA A 64 -53.79 -7.36 -26.69
C ALA A 64 -53.13 -6.87 -25.38
N LYS A 65 -53.58 -5.72 -24.82
CA LYS A 65 -53.10 -5.22 -23.53
C LYS A 65 -53.48 -6.13 -22.36
N GLU A 66 -54.70 -6.69 -22.35
CA GLU A 66 -55.17 -7.65 -21.34
C GLU A 66 -54.33 -8.94 -21.35
N SER A 67 -53.96 -9.45 -22.53
CA SER A 67 -53.03 -10.59 -22.65
C SER A 67 -51.63 -10.27 -22.12
N GLN A 68 -51.10 -9.07 -22.39
CA GLN A 68 -49.81 -8.65 -21.86
C GLN A 68 -49.83 -8.54 -20.32
N LEU A 69 -50.92 -8.00 -19.75
CA LEU A 69 -51.14 -7.93 -18.30
C LEU A 69 -51.10 -9.33 -17.66
N HIS A 70 -51.81 -10.31 -18.24
CA HIS A 70 -51.80 -11.69 -17.73
C HIS A 70 -50.44 -12.37 -17.86
N LEU A 71 -49.66 -12.07 -18.91
CA LEU A 71 -48.29 -12.57 -19.05
C LEU A 71 -47.37 -12.02 -17.95
N ALA A 72 -47.41 -10.70 -17.73
CA ALA A 72 -46.64 -10.05 -16.66
C ALA A 72 -47.04 -10.55 -15.26
N GLN A 73 -48.32 -10.76 -14.99
CA GLN A 73 -48.81 -11.37 -13.74
C GLN A 73 -48.26 -12.78 -13.52
N LYS A 74 -48.16 -13.59 -14.59
CA LYS A 74 -47.62 -14.95 -14.54
C LYS A 74 -46.11 -14.95 -14.26
N GLU A 75 -45.37 -14.02 -14.85
CA GLU A 75 -43.94 -13.85 -14.59
C GLU A 75 -43.67 -13.33 -13.17
N LEU A 76 -44.47 -12.36 -12.68
CA LEU A 76 -44.42 -11.88 -11.30
C LEU A 76 -44.64 -13.02 -10.29
N LYS A 77 -45.61 -13.93 -10.55
CA LYS A 77 -45.83 -15.10 -9.69
C LYS A 77 -44.62 -16.03 -9.66
N LYS A 78 -44.01 -16.31 -10.82
CA LYS A 78 -42.81 -17.14 -10.93
C LYS A 78 -41.61 -16.52 -10.20
N LEU A 79 -41.44 -15.20 -10.28
CA LEU A 79 -40.41 -14.47 -9.53
C LEU A 79 -40.66 -14.51 -8.02
N LYS A 80 -41.91 -14.37 -7.56
CA LYS A 80 -42.26 -14.55 -6.14
C LYS A 80 -41.93 -15.95 -5.62
N GLU A 81 -42.24 -17.01 -6.37
CA GLU A 81 -41.87 -18.38 -6.01
C GLU A 81 -40.33 -18.56 -5.93
N GLN A 82 -39.57 -17.93 -6.82
CA GLN A 82 -38.10 -17.92 -6.76
C GLN A 82 -37.58 -17.17 -5.53
N VAL A 83 -38.18 -16.02 -5.16
CA VAL A 83 -37.82 -15.29 -3.93
C VAL A 83 -38.09 -16.15 -2.69
N THR A 84 -39.25 -16.80 -2.57
CA THR A 84 -39.54 -17.67 -1.42
C THR A 84 -38.59 -18.87 -1.32
N ASN A 85 -38.11 -19.40 -2.45
CA ASN A 85 -37.09 -20.45 -2.48
C ASN A 85 -35.70 -19.91 -2.07
N ALA A 86 -35.36 -18.68 -2.44
CA ALA A 86 -34.13 -18.01 -2.00
C ALA A 86 -34.16 -17.67 -0.49
N GLU A 87 -35.30 -17.25 0.04
CA GLU A 87 -35.48 -16.97 1.47
C GLU A 87 -35.39 -18.23 2.34
N THR A 88 -36.03 -19.32 1.92
CA THR A 88 -35.97 -20.61 2.64
C THR A 88 -34.56 -21.21 2.62
N THR A 89 -33.86 -21.18 1.48
CA THR A 89 -32.45 -21.61 1.41
C THR A 89 -31.53 -20.71 2.24
N LYS A 90 -31.71 -19.38 2.23
CA LYS A 90 -30.99 -18.45 3.11
C LYS A 90 -31.22 -18.76 4.60
N ALA A 91 -32.47 -19.02 5.00
CA ALA A 91 -32.79 -19.39 6.38
C ALA A 91 -32.09 -20.70 6.80
N GLN A 92 -32.05 -21.70 5.93
CA GLN A 92 -31.36 -22.96 6.19
C GLN A 92 -29.83 -22.78 6.29
N VAL A 93 -29.22 -21.96 5.43
CA VAL A 93 -27.79 -21.61 5.51
C VAL A 93 -27.46 -20.85 6.80
N LEU A 94 -28.33 -19.97 7.29
CA LEU A 94 -28.13 -19.28 8.57
C LEU A 94 -28.17 -20.25 9.76
N VAL A 95 -29.01 -21.30 9.71
CA VAL A 95 -29.05 -22.36 10.73
C VAL A 95 -27.76 -23.20 10.70
N GLU A 96 -27.28 -23.61 9.52
CA GLU A 96 -26.00 -24.34 9.40
C GLU A 96 -24.80 -23.47 9.82
N LEU A 97 -24.80 -22.17 9.51
CA LEU A 97 -23.80 -21.22 9.98
C LEU A 97 -23.81 -21.09 11.52
N GLY A 98 -24.99 -21.13 12.14
CA GLY A 98 -25.13 -21.17 13.60
C GLY A 98 -24.47 -22.41 14.20
N LYS A 99 -24.74 -23.60 13.65
CA LYS A 99 -24.10 -24.86 14.07
C LYS A 99 -22.59 -24.85 13.84
N ALA A 100 -22.13 -24.28 12.72
CA ALA A 100 -20.70 -24.17 12.43
C ALA A 100 -19.98 -23.25 13.45
N LYS A 101 -20.61 -22.14 13.85
CA LYS A 101 -20.08 -21.26 14.91
C LYS A 101 -19.96 -21.97 16.25
N THR A 102 -21.00 -22.67 16.69
CA THR A 102 -20.94 -23.40 17.97
C THR A 102 -19.86 -24.48 17.96
N VAL A 103 -19.68 -25.21 16.84
CA VAL A 103 -18.57 -26.18 16.69
C VAL A 103 -17.19 -25.50 16.75
N VAL A 104 -17.02 -24.31 16.17
CA VAL A 104 -15.76 -23.55 16.25
C VAL A 104 -15.49 -23.08 17.68
N GLU A 105 -16.51 -22.62 18.40
CA GLU A 105 -16.39 -22.21 19.82
C GLU A 105 -16.04 -23.41 20.71
N ASP A 106 -16.68 -24.56 20.50
CA ASP A 106 -16.38 -25.84 21.16
C ASP A 106 -14.92 -26.29 20.94
N LEU A 107 -14.44 -26.20 19.69
CA LEU A 107 -13.06 -26.52 19.31
C LEU A 107 -12.06 -25.51 19.88
N ALA A 108 -12.40 -24.23 19.93
CA ALA A 108 -11.58 -23.19 20.54
C ALA A 108 -11.43 -23.41 22.06
N GLN A 109 -12.52 -23.79 22.74
CA GLN A 109 -12.50 -24.14 24.16
C GLN A 109 -11.65 -25.40 24.42
N LYS A 110 -11.80 -26.45 23.60
CA LYS A 110 -10.95 -27.66 23.64
C LYS A 110 -9.47 -27.33 23.43
N LEU A 111 -9.14 -26.46 22.46
CA LEU A 111 -7.78 -25.98 22.23
C LEU A 111 -7.21 -25.19 23.41
N LYS A 112 -8.05 -24.39 24.10
CA LYS A 112 -7.64 -23.67 25.31
C LYS A 112 -7.25 -24.64 26.43
N VAL A 113 -8.10 -25.62 26.72
CA VAL A 113 -7.84 -26.67 27.72
C VAL A 113 -6.58 -27.48 27.38
N LEU A 114 -6.38 -27.82 26.10
CA LEU A 114 -5.17 -28.53 25.65
C LEU A 114 -3.90 -27.70 25.87
N ARG A 115 -3.94 -26.38 25.64
CA ARG A 115 -2.82 -25.46 25.91
C ARG A 115 -2.53 -25.35 27.41
N GLU A 116 -3.56 -25.18 28.23
CA GLU A 116 -3.45 -25.13 29.70
C GLU A 116 -2.87 -26.43 30.27
N SER A 117 -3.30 -27.59 29.73
CA SER A 117 -2.74 -28.91 30.06
C SER A 117 -1.27 -29.06 29.64
N ARG A 118 -0.91 -28.66 28.42
CA ARG A 118 0.49 -28.67 27.93
C ARG A 118 1.39 -27.79 28.78
N GLU A 119 0.94 -26.59 29.13
CA GLU A 119 1.70 -25.65 29.95
C GLU A 119 1.95 -26.24 31.36
N SER A 120 0.92 -26.86 31.95
CA SER A 120 1.03 -27.58 33.22
C SER A 120 2.01 -28.75 33.15
N ALA A 121 2.00 -29.51 32.05
CA ALA A 121 2.96 -30.60 31.80
C ALA A 121 4.40 -30.09 31.64
N MET A 122 4.60 -28.98 30.92
CA MET A 122 5.92 -28.34 30.80
C MET A 122 6.45 -27.89 32.16
N GLN A 123 5.63 -27.22 32.97
CA GLN A 123 6.00 -26.80 34.33
C GLN A 123 6.34 -28.00 35.23
N ALA A 124 5.60 -29.11 35.13
CA ALA A 124 5.93 -30.35 35.85
C ALA A 124 7.29 -30.94 35.41
N THR A 125 7.60 -30.94 34.10
CA THR A 125 8.93 -31.40 33.62
C THR A 125 10.06 -30.46 34.04
N GLU A 126 9.83 -29.15 34.12
CA GLU A 126 10.84 -28.18 34.55
C GLU A 126 11.07 -28.23 36.08
N ALA A 127 10.02 -28.45 36.86
CA ALA A 127 10.12 -28.74 38.29
C ALA A 127 10.90 -30.04 38.56
N SER A 128 10.57 -31.13 37.85
CA SER A 128 11.30 -32.41 37.94
C SER A 128 12.77 -32.26 37.51
N LYS A 129 13.05 -31.49 36.44
CA LYS A 129 14.41 -31.18 36.00
C LYS A 129 15.20 -30.34 37.01
N SER A 130 14.51 -29.52 37.80
CA SER A 130 15.12 -28.72 38.88
C SER A 130 15.40 -29.59 40.11
N GLN A 131 14.48 -30.50 40.48
CA GLN A 131 14.71 -31.51 41.51
C GLN A 131 15.85 -32.47 41.14
N ALA A 132 15.94 -32.89 39.87
CA ALA A 132 17.02 -33.73 39.37
C ALA A 132 18.39 -33.01 39.33
N LYS A 133 18.42 -31.67 39.37
CA LYS A 133 19.65 -30.91 39.61
C LYS A 133 20.02 -30.87 41.09
N GLN A 134 19.05 -30.63 41.98
CA GLN A 134 19.26 -30.67 43.43
C GLN A 134 19.76 -32.06 43.89
N LEU A 135 19.14 -33.15 43.42
CA LEU A 135 19.59 -34.52 43.73
C LEU A 135 20.98 -34.88 43.16
N LYS A 136 21.47 -34.12 42.16
CA LYS A 136 22.84 -34.22 41.63
C LYS A 136 23.85 -33.35 42.40
N GLU A 137 23.38 -32.34 43.13
CA GLU A 137 24.21 -31.53 44.03
C GLU A 137 24.34 -32.18 45.42
N GLU A 138 23.41 -33.07 45.80
CA GLU A 138 23.35 -33.66 47.15
C GLU A 138 23.93 -35.09 47.27
N ASN A 139 24.32 -35.75 46.17
CA ASN A 139 24.91 -37.10 46.18
C ASN A 139 26.35 -37.14 45.68
N CYS A 140 27.30 -37.08 46.63
CA CYS A 140 28.67 -37.54 46.45
C CYS A 140 28.96 -38.64 47.48
N GLY A 141 28.95 -39.90 47.05
CA GLY A 141 29.15 -41.06 47.91
C GLY A 141 29.24 -42.35 47.09
N ASP A 142 30.47 -42.77 46.80
CA ASP A 142 30.80 -43.99 46.06
C ASP A 142 30.41 -45.25 46.83
N ILE A 143 29.71 -46.21 46.20
CA ILE A 143 29.88 -47.65 46.44
C ILE A 143 29.76 -48.40 45.09
N ASP A 144 30.85 -49.08 44.75
CA ASP A 144 30.99 -50.04 43.65
C ASP A 144 30.01 -51.23 43.78
N GLY A 145 29.40 -51.66 42.66
CA GLY A 145 28.53 -52.85 42.65
C GLY A 145 27.38 -52.92 41.64
N THR A 146 27.07 -51.88 40.86
CA THR A 146 25.77 -51.76 40.15
C THR A 146 25.82 -51.59 38.62
N ASN A 147 26.83 -52.19 37.96
CA ASN A 147 27.02 -52.14 36.49
C ASN A 147 25.85 -52.69 35.63
N ALA A 148 24.86 -53.36 36.23
CA ALA A 148 23.62 -53.76 35.57
C ALA A 148 22.58 -52.62 35.58
N ALA A 149 22.34 -52.00 36.75
CA ALA A 149 21.31 -50.99 36.94
C ALA A 149 21.51 -49.77 36.04
N TRP A 150 22.72 -49.23 35.94
CA TRP A 150 22.96 -48.05 35.09
C TRP A 150 22.85 -48.35 33.58
N LYS A 151 23.03 -49.61 33.16
CA LYS A 151 22.76 -50.02 31.77
C LYS A 151 21.27 -50.13 31.50
N GLU A 152 20.50 -50.67 32.44
CA GLU A 152 19.04 -50.73 32.36
C GLU A 152 18.41 -49.32 32.41
N GLU A 153 18.94 -48.42 33.24
CA GLU A 153 18.61 -46.99 33.29
C GLU A 153 18.93 -46.29 31.95
N LEU A 154 20.09 -46.57 31.35
CA LEU A 154 20.46 -46.04 30.03
C LEU A 154 19.58 -46.59 28.91
N GLU A 155 19.26 -47.89 28.94
CA GLU A 155 18.43 -48.53 27.91
C GLU A 155 16.96 -48.11 28.02
N THR A 156 16.44 -47.90 29.24
CA THR A 156 15.11 -47.31 29.47
C THR A 156 15.07 -45.82 29.10
N ALA A 157 16.15 -45.06 29.33
CA ALA A 157 16.27 -43.69 28.81
C ALA A 157 16.30 -43.65 27.27
N ILE A 158 17.03 -44.55 26.60
CA ILE A 158 17.04 -44.65 25.13
C ILE A 158 15.65 -45.02 24.60
N LYS A 159 14.95 -45.97 25.24
CA LYS A 159 13.57 -46.36 24.88
C LYS A 159 12.58 -45.21 25.08
N SER A 160 12.70 -44.43 26.16
CA SER A 160 11.81 -43.27 26.38
C SER A 160 12.10 -42.13 25.39
N TYR A 161 13.37 -41.84 25.07
CA TYR A 161 13.71 -40.91 23.99
C TYR A 161 13.17 -41.37 22.63
N ALA A 162 13.24 -42.67 22.31
CA ALA A 162 12.65 -43.21 21.09
C ALA A 162 11.12 -43.02 21.05
N SER A 163 10.40 -43.28 22.16
CA SER A 163 8.96 -43.00 22.27
C SER A 163 8.65 -41.53 22.00
N VAL A 164 9.33 -40.62 22.70
CA VAL A 164 9.14 -39.16 22.58
C VAL A 164 9.43 -38.66 21.16
N ILE A 165 10.40 -39.24 20.45
CA ILE A 165 10.67 -38.92 19.04
C ILE A 165 9.50 -39.36 18.15
N THR A 166 8.97 -40.58 18.34
CA THR A 166 7.81 -41.05 17.55
C THR A 166 6.53 -40.25 17.84
N GLU A 167 6.29 -39.89 19.10
CA GLU A 167 5.18 -39.02 19.50
C GLU A 167 5.31 -37.61 18.88
N LEU A 168 6.53 -37.05 18.88
CA LEU A 168 6.83 -35.77 18.22
C LEU A 168 6.58 -35.84 16.71
N ASP A 169 6.92 -36.94 16.04
CA ASP A 169 6.70 -37.09 14.61
C ASP A 169 5.22 -37.31 14.26
N VAL A 170 4.45 -38.02 15.10
CA VAL A 170 2.98 -38.05 15.01
C VAL A 170 2.40 -36.64 15.17
N ALA A 171 2.83 -35.89 16.19
CA ALA A 171 2.35 -34.52 16.41
C ALA A 171 2.70 -33.56 15.26
N LYS A 172 3.86 -33.72 14.60
CA LYS A 172 4.21 -32.98 13.38
C LYS A 172 3.27 -33.33 12.21
N GLN A 173 2.95 -34.61 12.02
CA GLN A 173 2.03 -35.06 10.97
C GLN A 173 0.61 -34.54 11.21
N GLU A 174 0.12 -34.57 12.45
CA GLU A 174 -1.16 -33.98 12.83
C GLU A 174 -1.19 -32.46 12.60
N LEU A 175 -0.15 -31.74 12.99
CA LEU A 175 -0.02 -30.30 12.71
C LEU A 175 -0.06 -30.00 11.21
N SER A 176 0.56 -30.85 10.37
CA SER A 176 0.51 -30.71 8.92
C SER A 176 -0.90 -30.93 8.36
N LYS A 177 -1.62 -31.96 8.85
CA LYS A 177 -3.02 -32.24 8.48
C LYS A 177 -3.95 -31.09 8.90
N ILE A 178 -3.76 -30.53 10.10
CA ILE A 178 -4.53 -29.39 10.60
C ILE A 178 -4.31 -28.15 9.74
N ARG A 179 -3.05 -27.85 9.34
CA ARG A 179 -2.74 -26.75 8.42
C ARG A 179 -3.45 -26.92 7.08
N GLN A 180 -3.31 -28.08 6.45
CA GLN A 180 -4.00 -28.38 5.18
C GLN A 180 -5.54 -28.27 5.30
N GLY A 181 -6.12 -28.76 6.41
CA GLY A 181 -7.55 -28.61 6.68
C GLY A 181 -7.99 -27.16 6.89
N TYR A 182 -7.15 -26.34 7.52
CA TYR A 182 -7.37 -24.90 7.67
C TYR A 182 -7.33 -24.18 6.32
N ASP A 183 -6.34 -24.48 5.47
CA ASP A 183 -6.19 -23.87 4.15
C ASP A 183 -7.39 -24.20 3.23
N LEU A 184 -7.84 -25.47 3.23
CA LEU A 184 -9.05 -25.91 2.51
C LEU A 184 -10.32 -25.23 3.06
N SER A 185 -10.44 -25.08 4.39
CA SER A 185 -11.56 -24.38 5.02
C SER A 185 -11.56 -22.89 4.69
N LEU A 186 -10.37 -22.27 4.60
CA LEU A 186 -10.20 -20.89 4.20
C LEU A 186 -10.60 -20.66 2.73
N GLU A 187 -10.18 -21.53 1.82
CA GLU A 187 -10.56 -21.49 0.41
C GLU A 187 -12.07 -21.70 0.19
N ALA A 188 -12.67 -22.66 0.91
CA ALA A 188 -14.11 -22.88 0.92
C ALA A 188 -14.86 -21.64 1.46
N ARG A 189 -14.36 -21.00 2.51
CA ARG A 189 -14.95 -19.75 3.06
C ARG A 189 -14.86 -18.59 2.08
N VAL A 190 -13.73 -18.41 1.39
CA VAL A 190 -13.57 -17.37 0.35
C VAL A 190 -14.53 -17.63 -0.82
N SER A 191 -14.66 -18.89 -1.24
CA SER A 191 -15.59 -19.29 -2.31
C SER A 191 -17.05 -19.03 -1.92
N ALA A 192 -17.45 -19.36 -0.70
CA ALA A 192 -18.79 -19.09 -0.16
C ALA A 192 -19.08 -17.58 -0.03
N LEU A 193 -18.11 -16.77 0.41
CA LEU A 193 -18.24 -15.32 0.46
C LEU A 193 -18.41 -14.70 -0.93
N LYS A 194 -17.67 -15.21 -1.94
CA LYS A 194 -17.83 -14.79 -3.33
C LYS A 194 -19.23 -15.12 -3.87
N GLN A 195 -19.72 -16.33 -3.64
CA GLN A 195 -21.08 -16.72 -4.04
C GLN A 195 -22.16 -15.90 -3.32
N ALA A 196 -21.95 -15.55 -2.04
CA ALA A 196 -22.86 -14.69 -1.30
C ALA A 196 -22.91 -13.26 -1.88
N ALA A 197 -21.76 -12.68 -2.25
CA ALA A 197 -21.70 -11.38 -2.91
C ALA A 197 -22.37 -11.39 -4.30
N GLU A 198 -22.08 -12.41 -5.13
CA GLU A 198 -22.73 -12.59 -6.44
C GLU A 198 -24.27 -12.74 -6.30
N ALA A 199 -24.75 -13.42 -5.26
CA ALA A 199 -26.17 -13.55 -4.96
C ALA A 199 -26.79 -12.23 -4.44
N GLU A 200 -26.06 -11.44 -3.65
CA GLU A 200 -26.51 -10.14 -3.17
C GLU A 200 -26.65 -9.13 -4.32
N ASP A 201 -25.69 -9.09 -5.24
CA ASP A 201 -25.75 -8.22 -6.42
C ASP A 201 -26.84 -8.65 -7.41
N ALA A 202 -27.04 -9.97 -7.58
CA ALA A 202 -28.17 -10.49 -8.33
C ALA A 202 -29.53 -10.14 -7.67
N MET A 203 -29.60 -10.14 -6.34
CA MET A 203 -30.79 -9.71 -5.60
C MET A 203 -31.07 -8.22 -5.83
N LYS A 204 -30.06 -7.33 -5.71
CA LYS A 204 -30.20 -5.89 -5.97
C LYS A 204 -30.74 -5.61 -7.38
N ALA A 205 -30.10 -6.17 -8.41
CA ALA A 205 -30.52 -6.01 -9.80
C ALA A 205 -31.94 -6.57 -10.07
N ASN A 206 -32.36 -7.61 -9.35
CA ASN A 206 -33.73 -8.13 -9.44
C ASN A 206 -34.75 -7.25 -8.69
N THR A 207 -34.38 -6.64 -7.55
CA THR A 207 -35.25 -5.67 -6.86
C THR A 207 -35.46 -4.39 -7.67
N GLU A 208 -34.41 -3.91 -8.36
CA GLU A 208 -34.50 -2.77 -9.28
C GLU A 208 -35.46 -3.08 -10.44
N ARG A 209 -35.28 -4.22 -11.13
CA ARG A 209 -36.22 -4.65 -12.18
C ARG A 209 -37.66 -4.84 -11.68
N ALA A 210 -37.84 -5.37 -10.46
CA ALA A 210 -39.17 -5.53 -9.88
C ALA A 210 -39.85 -4.17 -9.61
N PHE A 211 -39.07 -3.16 -9.22
CA PHE A 211 -39.55 -1.78 -9.08
C PHE A 211 -39.90 -1.15 -10.43
N GLU A 212 -39.05 -1.31 -11.44
CA GLU A 212 -39.30 -0.84 -12.82
C GLU A 212 -40.58 -1.45 -13.41
N LEU A 213 -40.71 -2.78 -13.36
CA LEU A 213 -41.92 -3.49 -13.81
C LEU A 213 -43.18 -3.06 -13.03
N SER A 214 -43.05 -2.78 -11.73
CA SER A 214 -44.18 -2.27 -10.94
C SER A 214 -44.63 -0.88 -11.40
N LYS A 215 -43.69 -0.02 -11.80
CA LYS A 215 -43.97 1.30 -12.39
C LYS A 215 -44.60 1.18 -13.78
N GLU A 216 -44.12 0.26 -14.62
CA GLU A 216 -44.73 -0.02 -15.93
C GLU A 216 -46.16 -0.55 -15.80
N ILE A 217 -46.42 -1.48 -14.86
CA ILE A 217 -47.77 -2.00 -14.58
C ILE A 217 -48.71 -0.87 -14.16
N LEU A 218 -48.28 0.06 -13.31
CA LEU A 218 -49.08 1.23 -12.92
C LEU A 218 -49.39 2.14 -14.11
N ALA A 219 -48.40 2.45 -14.96
CA ALA A 219 -48.61 3.27 -16.16
C ALA A 219 -49.55 2.60 -17.19
N VAL A 220 -49.47 1.28 -17.35
CA VAL A 220 -50.39 0.51 -18.19
C VAL A 220 -51.80 0.51 -17.60
N GLN A 221 -51.95 0.35 -16.27
CA GLN A 221 -53.23 0.41 -15.58
C GLN A 221 -53.91 1.79 -15.75
N GLU A 222 -53.17 2.88 -15.54
CA GLU A 222 -53.65 4.25 -15.77
C GLU A 222 -54.09 4.45 -17.23
N SER A 223 -53.31 3.95 -18.20
CA SER A 223 -53.68 3.99 -19.62
C SER A 223 -54.95 3.18 -19.94
N VAL A 224 -55.14 2.03 -19.30
CA VAL A 224 -56.35 1.21 -19.44
C VAL A 224 -57.57 1.90 -18.85
N ASP A 225 -57.44 2.55 -17.69
CA ASP A 225 -58.56 3.23 -17.04
C ASP A 225 -58.94 4.54 -17.75
N GLN A 226 -57.97 5.28 -18.30
CA GLN A 226 -58.23 6.38 -19.25
C GLN A 226 -58.96 5.90 -20.51
N MET A 227 -58.56 4.77 -21.08
CA MET A 227 -59.22 4.19 -22.26
C MET A 227 -60.67 3.76 -21.97
N LYS A 228 -60.92 3.16 -20.79
CA LYS A 228 -62.29 2.83 -20.34
C LYS A 228 -63.15 4.08 -20.21
N ALA A 229 -62.63 5.15 -19.61
CA ALA A 229 -63.35 6.42 -19.47
C ALA A 229 -63.70 7.03 -20.84
N ALA A 230 -62.74 7.07 -21.78
CA ALA A 230 -62.97 7.54 -23.15
C ALA A 230 -64.01 6.67 -23.91
N SER A 231 -64.00 5.35 -23.70
CA SER A 231 -64.99 4.42 -24.28
C SER A 231 -66.41 4.69 -23.76
N VAL A 232 -66.58 4.92 -22.45
CA VAL A 232 -67.87 5.29 -21.86
C VAL A 232 -68.36 6.63 -22.43
N GLN A 233 -67.49 7.64 -22.53
CA GLN A 233 -67.83 8.93 -23.11
C GLN A 233 -68.24 8.83 -24.59
N ALA A 234 -67.53 8.01 -25.37
CA ALA A 234 -67.87 7.76 -26.77
C ALA A 234 -69.25 7.08 -26.93
N HIS A 235 -69.58 6.13 -26.04
CA HIS A 235 -70.91 5.52 -26.02
C HIS A 235 -72.03 6.50 -25.66
N GLN A 236 -71.81 7.38 -24.67
CA GLN A 236 -72.78 8.42 -24.30
C GLN A 236 -73.08 9.38 -25.47
N LEU A 237 -72.03 9.88 -26.15
CA LEU A 237 -72.20 10.71 -27.34
C LEU A 237 -72.91 9.96 -28.48
N GLN A 238 -72.68 8.65 -28.62
CA GLN A 238 -73.37 7.84 -29.62
C GLN A 238 -74.88 7.69 -29.31
N GLU A 239 -75.26 7.54 -28.04
CA GLU A 239 -76.67 7.50 -27.61
C GLU A 239 -77.36 8.86 -27.83
N GLU A 240 -76.68 9.97 -27.54
CA GLU A 240 -77.18 11.33 -27.76
C GLU A 240 -77.43 11.62 -29.25
N ILE A 241 -76.48 11.32 -30.12
CA ILE A 241 -76.62 11.48 -31.59
C ILE A 241 -77.77 10.63 -32.15
N LEU A 242 -77.98 9.42 -31.64
CA LEU A 242 -79.11 8.58 -32.06
C LEU A 242 -80.46 9.15 -31.62
N ALA A 243 -80.54 9.71 -30.41
CA ALA A 243 -81.74 10.38 -29.93
C ALA A 243 -82.07 11.64 -30.76
N GLU A 244 -81.07 12.48 -31.09
CA GLU A 244 -81.25 13.63 -31.99
C GLU A 244 -81.73 13.19 -33.38
N GLN A 245 -81.15 12.13 -33.93
CA GLN A 245 -81.52 11.63 -35.26
C GLN A 245 -82.97 11.14 -35.33
N ASP A 246 -83.47 10.48 -34.28
CA ASP A 246 -84.87 10.02 -34.24
C ASP A 246 -85.85 11.19 -34.03
N VAL A 247 -85.51 12.21 -33.24
CA VAL A 247 -86.31 13.45 -33.15
C VAL A 247 -86.39 14.14 -34.52
N LEU A 248 -85.26 14.25 -35.23
CA LEU A 248 -85.21 14.85 -36.56
C LEU A 248 -86.07 14.07 -37.56
N ARG A 249 -85.99 12.73 -37.56
CA ARG A 249 -86.82 11.85 -38.40
C ARG A 249 -88.31 12.08 -38.17
N GLN A 250 -88.76 12.12 -36.91
CA GLN A 250 -90.16 12.36 -36.56
C GLN A 250 -90.66 13.72 -37.06
N SER A 251 -89.82 14.76 -36.99
CA SER A 251 -90.17 16.09 -37.51
C SER A 251 -90.39 16.09 -39.03
N TYR A 252 -89.53 15.43 -39.80
CA TYR A 252 -89.69 15.32 -41.24
C TYR A 252 -90.94 14.52 -41.63
N GLU A 253 -91.21 13.40 -40.95
CA GLU A 253 -92.41 12.58 -41.19
C GLU A 253 -93.71 13.37 -40.95
N ALA A 254 -93.75 14.20 -39.91
CA ALA A 254 -94.89 15.10 -39.64
C ALA A 254 -95.09 16.14 -40.76
N THR A 255 -94.01 16.80 -41.23
CA THR A 255 -94.12 17.77 -42.34
C THR A 255 -94.53 17.12 -43.67
N LEU A 256 -94.10 15.88 -43.91
CA LEU A 256 -94.49 15.11 -45.09
C LEU A 256 -96.00 14.85 -45.09
N GLU A 257 -96.56 14.37 -43.98
CA GLU A 257 -98.01 14.12 -43.87
C GLU A 257 -98.84 15.41 -43.99
N GLU A 258 -98.36 16.53 -43.41
CA GLU A 258 -99.01 17.82 -43.59
C GLU A 258 -99.03 18.27 -45.07
N SER A 259 -97.93 18.05 -45.80
CA SER A 259 -97.83 18.38 -47.23
C SER A 259 -98.75 17.52 -48.10
N LYS A 260 -98.86 16.21 -47.82
CA LYS A 260 -99.79 15.29 -48.50
C LYS A 260 -101.24 15.72 -48.31
N LYS A 261 -101.61 16.14 -47.10
CA LYS A 261 -102.95 16.67 -46.80
C LYS A 261 -103.27 17.92 -47.62
N LYS A 262 -102.36 18.90 -47.64
CA LYS A 262 -102.49 20.13 -48.46
C LYS A 262 -102.65 19.82 -49.95
N LEU A 263 -101.90 18.85 -50.47
CA LEU A 263 -102.00 18.42 -51.88
C LEU A 263 -103.35 17.75 -52.20
N LEU A 264 -103.88 16.94 -51.28
CA LEU A 264 -105.21 16.32 -51.42
C LEU A 264 -106.35 17.34 -51.38
N ASP A 265 -106.19 18.44 -50.66
CA ASP A 265 -107.19 19.52 -50.64
C ASP A 265 -107.12 20.36 -51.93
N LEU A 266 -105.93 20.75 -52.37
CA LEU A 266 -105.72 21.52 -53.62
C LEU A 266 -106.23 20.76 -54.87
N LYS A 267 -106.18 19.42 -54.86
CA LYS A 267 -106.67 18.57 -55.96
C LYS A 267 -108.20 18.61 -56.13
N LYS A 268 -108.96 19.16 -55.17
CA LYS A 268 -110.44 19.21 -55.21
C LYS A 268 -111.01 20.44 -55.94
N GLU A 269 -110.17 21.41 -56.33
CA GLU A 269 -110.63 22.76 -56.73
C GLU A 269 -110.59 23.05 -58.25
N PHE A 270 -110.26 22.08 -59.11
CA PHE A 270 -109.97 22.34 -60.54
C PHE A 270 -111.19 22.20 -61.47
N ASN A 271 -111.50 23.24 -62.25
CA ASN A 271 -112.62 23.30 -63.21
C ASN A 271 -112.15 23.44 -64.68
N SER A 272 -112.89 22.82 -65.61
CA SER A 272 -112.38 22.46 -66.97
C SER A 272 -112.76 23.41 -68.13
N GLU A 273 -113.47 24.51 -67.89
CA GLU A 273 -114.07 25.33 -68.98
C GLU A 273 -113.14 26.47 -69.50
N LEU A 274 -112.13 26.88 -68.73
CA LEU A 274 -111.24 28.01 -69.08
C LEU A 274 -110.24 27.67 -70.21
N THR A 275 -109.98 26.37 -70.44
CA THR A 275 -108.84 25.85 -71.20
C THR A 275 -108.86 26.21 -72.69
N LYS A 276 -110.04 26.35 -73.31
CA LYS A 276 -110.18 26.46 -74.77
C LYS A 276 -109.86 27.84 -75.36
N ASN A 277 -109.96 28.91 -74.57
CA ASN A 277 -109.60 30.26 -75.04
C ASN A 277 -108.11 30.55 -74.86
N LEU A 278 -107.47 29.94 -73.84
CA LEU A 278 -106.02 29.99 -73.64
C LEU A 278 -105.26 29.29 -74.77
N GLU A 279 -105.87 28.32 -75.44
CA GLU A 279 -105.24 27.47 -76.47
C GLU A 279 -104.76 28.24 -77.71
N VAL A 280 -105.38 29.38 -78.05
CA VAL A 280 -104.98 30.21 -79.20
C VAL A 280 -103.81 31.13 -78.87
N GLU A 281 -103.90 31.91 -77.78
CA GLU A 281 -102.74 32.70 -77.26
C GLU A 281 -101.55 31.80 -76.92
N LEU A 282 -101.79 30.57 -76.48
CA LEU A 282 -100.75 29.55 -76.31
C LEU A 282 -99.96 29.32 -77.59
N THR A 283 -100.56 29.26 -78.78
CA THR A 283 -99.80 28.92 -80.00
C THR A 283 -98.83 30.03 -80.45
N GLU A 284 -99.21 31.30 -80.31
CA GLU A 284 -98.34 32.43 -80.65
C GLU A 284 -97.23 32.59 -79.61
N THR A 285 -97.58 32.57 -78.32
CA THR A 285 -96.60 32.57 -77.24
C THR A 285 -95.67 31.36 -77.29
N THR A 286 -96.13 30.16 -77.69
CA THR A 286 -95.30 28.95 -77.86
C THR A 286 -94.18 29.15 -78.87
N ASN A 287 -94.39 29.93 -79.94
CA ASN A 287 -93.35 30.18 -80.94
C ASN A 287 -92.27 31.15 -80.43
N GLU A 288 -92.64 32.23 -79.75
CA GLU A 288 -91.68 33.14 -79.10
C GLU A 288 -90.95 32.45 -77.94
N ILE A 289 -91.68 31.67 -77.14
CA ILE A 289 -91.14 30.76 -76.12
C ILE A 289 -90.13 29.80 -76.77
N GLY A 290 -90.38 29.27 -77.97
CA GLY A 290 -89.43 28.39 -78.67
C GLY A 290 -88.09 29.06 -79.03
N VAL A 291 -88.12 30.34 -79.44
CA VAL A 291 -86.89 31.11 -79.72
C VAL A 291 -86.14 31.45 -78.43
N LEU A 292 -86.87 31.89 -77.40
CA LEU A 292 -86.30 32.18 -76.08
C LEU A 292 -85.76 30.92 -75.40
N GLN A 293 -86.46 29.78 -75.51
CA GLN A 293 -85.99 28.47 -75.06
C GLN A 293 -84.67 28.11 -75.74
N LYS A 294 -84.54 28.29 -77.06
CA LYS A 294 -83.30 27.98 -77.77
C LYS A 294 -82.13 28.89 -77.35
N GLN A 295 -82.39 30.18 -77.08
CA GLN A 295 -81.37 31.08 -76.55
C GLN A 295 -81.02 30.76 -75.08
N MET A 296 -82.01 30.41 -74.25
CA MET A 296 -81.78 29.92 -72.90
C MET A 296 -80.97 28.63 -72.90
N GLU A 297 -81.26 27.67 -73.78
CA GLU A 297 -80.54 26.40 -73.80
C GLU A 297 -79.09 26.58 -74.25
N ASN A 298 -78.84 27.43 -75.27
CA ASN A 298 -77.48 27.77 -75.66
C ASN A 298 -76.69 28.48 -74.53
N ARG A 299 -77.33 29.37 -73.77
CA ARG A 299 -76.71 29.99 -72.58
C ARG A 299 -76.50 28.99 -71.44
N LYS A 300 -77.48 28.15 -71.14
CA LYS A 300 -77.33 27.06 -70.17
C LYS A 300 -76.18 26.14 -70.54
N THR A 301 -75.99 25.80 -71.82
CA THR A 301 -74.83 24.99 -72.24
C THR A 301 -73.52 25.73 -72.02
N SER A 302 -73.40 27.02 -72.36
CA SER A 302 -72.15 27.77 -72.08
C SER A 302 -71.90 27.99 -70.60
N ASP A 303 -72.95 28.21 -69.81
CA ASP A 303 -72.86 28.39 -68.36
C ASP A 303 -72.51 27.06 -67.68
N LEU A 304 -73.05 25.93 -68.14
CA LEU A 304 -72.68 24.58 -67.69
C LEU A 304 -71.25 24.21 -68.08
N ASP A 305 -70.79 24.54 -69.29
CA ASP A 305 -69.40 24.31 -69.71
C ASP A 305 -68.41 25.19 -68.93
N SER A 306 -68.78 26.44 -68.65
CA SER A 306 -68.03 27.36 -67.78
C SER A 306 -67.95 26.84 -66.33
N LEU A 307 -69.09 26.46 -65.74
CA LEU A 307 -69.15 25.83 -64.42
C LEU A 307 -68.32 24.55 -64.37
N ARG A 308 -68.34 23.74 -65.44
CA ARG A 308 -67.55 22.52 -65.56
C ARG A 308 -66.04 22.82 -65.56
N SER A 309 -65.60 23.85 -66.28
CA SER A 309 -64.19 24.31 -66.24
C SER A 309 -63.80 24.72 -64.82
N VAL A 310 -64.62 25.55 -64.17
CA VAL A 310 -64.37 26.00 -62.79
C VAL A 310 -64.36 24.84 -61.79
N THR A 311 -65.21 23.82 -61.95
CA THR A 311 -65.16 22.62 -61.08
C THR A 311 -63.88 21.80 -61.26
N LEU A 312 -63.35 21.70 -62.49
CA LEU A 312 -62.08 21.00 -62.73
C LEU A 312 -60.91 21.77 -62.10
N GLU A 313 -60.84 23.09 -62.28
CA GLU A 313 -59.83 23.94 -61.64
C GLU A 313 -59.92 23.89 -60.10
N LEU A 314 -61.14 23.80 -59.55
CA LEU A 314 -61.36 23.64 -58.11
C LEU A 314 -60.89 22.27 -57.59
N ASP A 315 -61.14 21.19 -58.32
CA ASP A 315 -60.67 19.85 -57.95
C ASP A 315 -59.14 19.74 -58.07
N ASP A 316 -58.51 20.30 -59.13
CA ASP A 316 -57.06 20.39 -59.29
C ASP A 316 -56.40 21.20 -58.14
N ALA A 317 -57.00 22.33 -57.77
CA ALA A 317 -56.55 23.15 -56.64
C ALA A 317 -56.70 22.43 -55.29
N LYS A 318 -57.75 21.62 -55.13
CA LYS A 318 -58.03 20.80 -53.94
C LYS A 318 -57.06 19.63 -53.82
N GLU A 319 -56.73 18.93 -54.90
CA GLU A 319 -55.67 17.91 -54.90
C GLU A 319 -54.31 18.53 -54.54
N SER A 320 -54.00 19.69 -55.15
CA SER A 320 -52.78 20.44 -54.87
C SER A 320 -52.68 20.85 -53.38
N LEU A 321 -53.78 21.34 -52.79
CA LEU A 321 -53.85 21.69 -51.36
C LEU A 321 -53.68 20.46 -50.47
N GLN A 322 -54.31 19.32 -50.82
CA GLN A 322 -54.18 18.07 -50.07
C GLN A 322 -52.74 17.53 -50.11
N LYS A 323 -52.05 17.67 -51.23
CA LYS A 323 -50.63 17.34 -51.38
C LYS A 323 -49.73 18.24 -50.50
N VAL A 324 -49.99 19.55 -50.47
CA VAL A 324 -49.27 20.50 -49.60
C VAL A 324 -49.50 20.17 -48.13
N ALA A 325 -50.73 19.87 -47.72
CA ALA A 325 -51.03 19.43 -46.34
C ALA A 325 -50.32 18.12 -45.96
N GLY A 326 -50.19 17.17 -46.90
CA GLY A 326 -49.39 15.96 -46.71
C GLY A 326 -47.91 16.25 -46.50
N GLN A 327 -47.34 17.17 -47.29
CA GLN A 327 -45.95 17.63 -47.13
C GLN A 327 -45.74 18.38 -45.80
N GLU A 328 -46.66 19.23 -45.39
CA GLU A 328 -46.61 19.95 -44.11
C GLU A 328 -46.55 18.97 -42.93
N ASN A 329 -47.42 17.95 -42.93
CA ASN A 329 -47.43 16.92 -41.90
C ASN A 329 -46.12 16.11 -41.87
N SER A 330 -45.53 15.81 -43.03
CA SER A 330 -44.23 15.14 -43.13
C SER A 330 -43.10 16.00 -42.56
N VAL A 331 -43.03 17.28 -42.91
CA VAL A 331 -42.04 18.23 -42.38
C VAL A 331 -42.23 18.41 -40.87
N ARG A 332 -43.47 18.51 -40.38
CA ARG A 332 -43.78 18.61 -38.95
C ARG A 332 -43.26 17.40 -38.18
N SER A 333 -43.49 16.19 -38.68
CA SER A 333 -42.98 14.95 -38.08
C SER A 333 -41.44 14.91 -38.03
N ILE A 334 -40.75 15.37 -39.09
CA ILE A 334 -39.28 15.47 -39.10
C ILE A 334 -38.79 16.51 -38.07
N VAL A 335 -39.45 17.67 -37.97
CA VAL A 335 -39.11 18.70 -36.96
C VAL A 335 -39.32 18.20 -35.54
N GLU A 336 -40.37 17.42 -35.28
CA GLU A 336 -40.61 16.77 -33.99
C GLU A 336 -39.54 15.72 -33.67
N ALA A 337 -39.15 14.89 -34.64
CA ALA A 337 -38.06 13.93 -34.48
C ALA A 337 -36.71 14.62 -34.17
N LEU A 338 -36.35 15.67 -34.91
CA LEU A 338 -35.12 16.45 -34.69
C LEU A 338 -35.13 17.19 -33.34
N ARG A 339 -36.30 17.62 -32.84
CA ARG A 339 -36.43 18.17 -31.49
C ARG A 339 -36.17 17.11 -30.41
N MET A 340 -36.72 15.91 -30.58
CA MET A 340 -36.48 14.80 -29.64
C MET A 340 -35.01 14.36 -29.64
N GLU A 341 -34.36 14.34 -30.80
CA GLU A 341 -32.93 14.07 -30.93
C GLU A 341 -32.09 15.17 -30.24
N LEU A 342 -32.41 16.45 -30.45
CA LEU A 342 -31.75 17.58 -29.77
C LEU A 342 -31.86 17.49 -28.24
N GLU A 343 -33.03 17.14 -27.70
CA GLU A 343 -33.21 16.93 -26.26
C GLU A 343 -32.58 15.62 -25.73
N SER A 344 -32.25 14.65 -26.60
CA SER A 344 -31.37 13.52 -26.25
C SER A 344 -29.92 13.99 -26.14
N VAL A 345 -29.41 14.63 -27.19
CA VAL A 345 -28.02 15.13 -27.25
C VAL A 345 -27.73 16.10 -26.10
N LYS A 346 -28.68 16.96 -25.71
CA LYS A 346 -28.54 17.83 -24.52
C LYS A 346 -28.37 17.03 -23.22
N ARG A 347 -29.18 15.97 -23.01
CA ARG A 347 -29.06 15.10 -21.82
C ARG A 347 -27.73 14.35 -21.81
N GLU A 348 -27.35 13.78 -22.95
CA GLU A 348 -26.06 13.08 -23.13
C GLU A 348 -24.87 14.02 -22.85
N HIS A 349 -24.93 15.26 -23.34
CA HIS A 349 -23.93 16.29 -23.03
C HIS A 349 -23.88 16.62 -21.53
N THR A 350 -25.02 16.75 -20.83
CA THR A 350 -25.00 16.97 -19.37
C THR A 350 -24.44 15.78 -18.60
N GLU A 351 -24.74 14.55 -19.02
CA GLU A 351 -24.21 13.33 -18.39
C GLU A 351 -22.70 13.18 -18.65
N LEU A 352 -22.23 13.52 -19.86
CA LEU A 352 -20.80 13.57 -20.19
C LEU A 352 -20.06 14.61 -19.36
N LYS A 353 -20.62 15.82 -19.19
CA LYS A 353 -20.03 16.87 -18.36
C LYS A 353 -19.96 16.49 -16.87
N GLU A 354 -20.93 15.73 -16.36
CA GLU A 354 -20.87 15.18 -15.00
C GLU A 354 -19.80 14.08 -14.88
N LYS A 355 -19.61 13.24 -15.91
CA LYS A 355 -18.52 12.25 -15.96
C LYS A 355 -17.15 12.91 -16.06
N GLU A 356 -17.03 13.99 -16.83
CA GLU A 356 -15.83 14.81 -16.97
C GLU A 356 -15.38 15.36 -15.62
N SER A 357 -16.26 16.01 -14.85
CA SER A 357 -15.92 16.52 -13.51
C SER A 357 -15.57 15.42 -12.49
N LYS A 358 -16.17 14.24 -12.60
CA LYS A 358 -15.77 13.05 -11.81
C LYS A 358 -14.38 12.55 -12.19
N ILE A 359 -14.03 12.56 -13.47
CA ILE A 359 -12.68 12.18 -13.93
C ILE A 359 -11.66 13.24 -13.50
N GLU A 360 -11.99 14.54 -13.62
CA GLU A 360 -11.14 15.66 -13.20
C GLU A 360 -10.78 15.56 -11.71
N SER A 361 -11.77 15.36 -10.83
CA SER A 361 -11.51 15.16 -9.39
C SER A 361 -10.74 13.86 -9.06
N ILE A 362 -10.88 12.80 -9.86
CA ILE A 362 -10.02 11.60 -9.75
C ILE A 362 -8.58 11.93 -10.16
N VAL A 363 -8.38 12.68 -11.24
CA VAL A 363 -7.06 13.12 -11.72
C VAL A 363 -6.38 14.02 -10.69
N GLU A 364 -7.09 15.00 -10.13
CA GLU A 364 -6.58 15.84 -9.04
C GLU A 364 -6.14 14.99 -7.83
N ASN A 365 -6.97 14.04 -7.39
CA ASN A 365 -6.62 13.16 -6.26
C ASN A 365 -5.41 12.26 -6.56
N LEU A 366 -5.31 11.71 -7.78
CA LEU A 366 -4.14 10.94 -8.22
C LEU A 366 -2.89 11.80 -8.31
N GLN A 367 -3.02 13.08 -8.70
CA GLN A 367 -1.90 14.01 -8.77
C GLN A 367 -1.39 14.41 -7.36
N VAL A 368 -2.28 14.54 -6.37
CA VAL A 368 -1.90 14.73 -4.97
C VAL A 368 -1.18 13.51 -4.39
N GLU A 369 -1.69 12.30 -4.62
CA GLU A 369 -1.00 11.07 -4.17
C GLU A 369 0.34 10.86 -4.91
N LEU A 370 0.44 11.24 -6.19
CA LEU A 370 1.72 11.25 -6.91
C LEU A 370 2.73 12.19 -6.25
N GLN A 371 2.38 13.47 -6.05
CA GLN A 371 3.26 14.46 -5.42
C GLN A 371 3.67 14.04 -4.00
N LYS A 372 2.76 13.43 -3.25
CA LYS A 372 3.06 12.85 -1.94
C LYS A 372 4.09 11.72 -2.05
N SER A 373 3.89 10.77 -2.98
CA SER A 373 4.82 9.66 -3.21
C SER A 373 6.20 10.13 -3.69
N GLU A 374 6.26 11.19 -4.51
CA GLU A 374 7.51 11.85 -4.93
C GLU A 374 8.24 12.45 -3.71
N SER A 375 7.52 13.14 -2.82
CA SER A 375 8.10 13.72 -1.59
C SER A 375 8.56 12.66 -0.58
N GLU A 376 7.84 11.54 -0.47
CA GLU A 376 8.25 10.40 0.35
C GLU A 376 9.51 9.73 -0.23
N LEU A 377 9.57 9.53 -1.55
CA LEU A 377 10.73 8.99 -2.25
C LEU A 377 11.97 9.87 -2.09
N GLU A 378 11.83 11.20 -2.21
CA GLU A 378 12.95 12.13 -2.02
C GLU A 378 13.45 12.11 -0.56
N ALA A 379 12.55 11.98 0.42
CA ALA A 379 12.94 11.77 1.82
C ALA A 379 13.68 10.45 2.05
N TYR A 380 13.26 9.35 1.40
CA TYR A 380 13.98 8.06 1.45
C TYR A 380 15.35 8.15 0.80
N LEU A 381 15.49 8.81 -0.35
CA LEU A 381 16.78 9.02 -1.03
C LEU A 381 17.74 9.88 -0.19
N ALA A 382 17.22 10.90 0.50
CA ALA A 382 18.01 11.71 1.41
C ALA A 382 18.58 10.88 2.59
N GLU A 383 17.74 10.07 3.25
CA GLU A 383 18.22 9.21 4.34
C GLU A 383 19.13 8.07 3.84
N GLU A 384 18.85 7.48 2.67
CA GLU A 384 19.72 6.48 2.03
C GLU A 384 21.10 7.05 1.72
N SER A 385 21.17 8.30 1.21
CA SER A 385 22.45 8.99 0.97
C SER A 385 23.26 9.21 2.25
N LYS A 386 22.59 9.51 3.36
CA LYS A 386 23.19 9.72 4.70
C LYS A 386 23.67 8.41 5.32
N VAL A 387 22.89 7.33 5.21
CA VAL A 387 23.29 5.98 5.65
C VAL A 387 24.46 5.47 4.81
N ARG A 388 24.44 5.69 3.50
CA ARG A 388 25.55 5.35 2.58
C ARG A 388 26.82 6.10 2.96
N GLY A 389 26.76 7.42 3.21
CA GLY A 389 27.90 8.21 3.70
C GLY A 389 28.48 7.66 5.01
N ALA A 390 27.63 7.37 6.00
CA ALA A 390 28.07 6.77 7.27
C ALA A 390 28.69 5.37 7.10
N SER A 391 28.21 4.58 6.13
CA SER A 391 28.78 3.28 5.76
C SER A 391 30.15 3.43 5.08
N GLU A 392 30.32 4.43 4.22
CA GLU A 392 31.61 4.75 3.59
C GLU A 392 32.64 5.22 4.62
N GLU A 393 32.25 6.07 5.57
CA GLU A 393 33.08 6.46 6.73
C GLU A 393 33.45 5.25 7.61
N MET A 394 32.51 4.33 7.86
CA MET A 394 32.78 3.08 8.58
C MET A 394 33.77 2.18 7.82
N MET A 395 33.67 2.08 6.49
CA MET A 395 34.63 1.34 5.68
C MET A 395 36.02 1.99 5.69
N LEU A 396 36.11 3.32 5.69
CA LEU A 396 37.38 4.04 5.77
C LEU A 396 38.05 3.84 7.13
N THR A 397 37.31 3.99 8.23
CA THR A 397 37.83 3.76 9.59
C THR A 397 38.21 2.29 9.81
N PHE A 398 37.46 1.32 9.27
CA PHE A 398 37.85 -0.09 9.31
C PHE A 398 39.13 -0.38 8.53
N LYS A 399 39.30 0.19 7.32
CA LYS A 399 40.56 0.09 6.55
C LYS A 399 41.75 0.71 7.30
N GLN A 400 41.53 1.85 7.94
CA GLN A 400 42.55 2.51 8.77
C GLN A 400 42.97 1.61 9.92
N LEU A 401 42.02 1.10 10.72
CA LEU A 401 42.29 0.18 11.84
C LEU A 401 42.98 -1.12 11.41
N LEU A 402 42.63 -1.69 10.25
CA LEU A 402 43.34 -2.84 9.69
C LEU A 402 44.80 -2.49 9.37
N SER A 403 45.07 -1.31 8.79
CA SER A 403 46.43 -0.88 8.50
C SER A 403 47.24 -0.61 9.76
N GLU A 404 46.64 -0.01 10.80
CA GLU A 404 47.27 0.22 12.10
C GLU A 404 47.56 -1.09 12.83
N THR A 405 46.63 -2.05 12.80
CA THR A 405 46.81 -3.39 13.38
C THR A 405 47.96 -4.13 12.67
N GLU A 406 48.03 -4.07 11.34
CA GLU A 406 49.10 -4.68 10.55
C GLU A 406 50.46 -3.97 10.77
N ASN A 407 50.46 -2.65 11.00
CA ASN A 407 51.66 -1.92 11.39
C ASN A 407 52.17 -2.37 12.76
N ALA A 408 51.31 -2.40 13.79
CA ALA A 408 51.66 -2.87 15.13
C ALA A 408 52.12 -4.34 15.14
N ARG A 409 51.53 -5.19 14.28
CA ARG A 409 51.97 -6.58 14.08
C ARG A 409 53.38 -6.67 13.47
N ARG A 410 53.72 -5.79 12.52
CA ARG A 410 55.08 -5.72 11.96
C ARG A 410 56.09 -5.18 12.97
N GLU A 411 55.71 -4.16 13.73
CA GLU A 411 56.54 -3.56 14.78
C GLU A 411 56.86 -4.57 15.90
N THR A 412 55.87 -5.32 16.38
CA THR A 412 56.09 -6.37 17.40
C THR A 412 56.94 -7.53 16.89
N GLU A 413 56.83 -7.93 15.62
CA GLU A 413 57.72 -8.95 15.04
C GLU A 413 59.15 -8.41 14.85
N ASN A 414 59.33 -7.13 14.48
CA ASN A 414 60.63 -6.47 14.43
C ASN A 414 61.29 -6.42 15.82
N MET A 415 60.59 -5.92 16.85
CA MET A 415 61.06 -5.91 18.24
C MET A 415 61.44 -7.31 18.75
N LYS A 416 60.70 -8.34 18.33
CA LYS A 416 60.98 -9.74 18.66
C LYS A 416 62.27 -10.25 18.00
N ASN A 417 62.52 -9.85 16.74
CA ASN A 417 63.77 -10.16 16.04
C ASN A 417 64.96 -9.42 16.68
N GLU A 418 64.83 -8.13 16.96
CA GLU A 418 65.84 -7.33 17.69
C GLU A 418 66.12 -7.91 19.08
N SER A 419 65.08 -8.33 19.82
CA SER A 419 65.25 -9.02 21.12
C SER A 419 65.96 -10.37 20.98
N ALA A 420 65.77 -11.09 19.87
CA ALA A 420 66.49 -12.34 19.61
C ALA A 420 67.96 -12.08 19.27
N GLU A 421 68.24 -11.05 18.45
CA GLU A 421 69.60 -10.62 18.10
C GLU A 421 70.38 -10.17 19.34
N LEU A 422 69.80 -9.29 20.16
CA LEU A 422 70.39 -8.85 21.44
C LEU A 422 70.61 -10.02 22.43
N LYS A 423 69.75 -11.05 22.42
CA LYS A 423 69.97 -12.28 23.22
C LYS A 423 71.14 -13.11 22.68
N MET A 424 71.34 -13.17 21.37
CA MET A 424 72.50 -13.84 20.78
C MET A 424 73.79 -13.07 21.07
N GLU A 425 73.78 -11.74 20.96
CA GLU A 425 74.90 -10.88 21.35
C GLU A 425 75.23 -11.01 22.85
N ALA A 426 74.23 -11.03 23.72
CA ALA A 426 74.40 -11.30 25.15
C ALA A 426 74.99 -12.69 25.44
N ALA A 427 74.62 -13.71 24.67
CA ALA A 427 75.20 -15.05 24.79
C ALA A 427 76.66 -15.10 24.32
N VAL A 428 76.98 -14.42 23.21
CA VAL A 428 78.36 -14.30 22.68
C VAL A 428 79.26 -13.55 23.65
N THR A 429 78.81 -12.40 24.16
CA THR A 429 79.57 -11.62 25.15
C THR A 429 79.77 -12.38 26.46
N LYS A 430 78.80 -13.19 26.90
CA LYS A 430 78.98 -14.10 28.05
C LYS A 430 80.06 -15.16 27.81
N LEU A 431 80.12 -15.77 26.62
CA LEU A 431 81.19 -16.72 26.28
C LEU A 431 82.58 -16.06 26.23
N VAL A 432 82.66 -14.83 25.72
CA VAL A 432 83.91 -14.04 25.75
C VAL A 432 84.33 -13.70 27.19
N LEU A 433 83.37 -13.40 28.07
CA LEU A 433 83.63 -13.16 29.49
C LEU A 433 84.12 -14.43 30.20
N GLU A 434 83.52 -15.60 29.93
CA GLU A 434 83.96 -16.88 30.49
C GLU A 434 85.39 -17.25 30.06
N ASP A 435 85.74 -17.05 28.79
CA ASP A 435 87.11 -17.20 28.28
C ASP A 435 88.10 -16.21 28.92
N ALA A 436 87.69 -14.96 29.11
CA ALA A 436 88.49 -13.96 29.83
C ALA A 436 88.68 -14.31 31.32
N GLU A 437 87.67 -14.89 31.99
CA GLU A 437 87.76 -15.35 33.38
C GLU A 437 88.71 -16.54 33.53
N ILE A 438 88.70 -17.48 32.57
CA ILE A 438 89.66 -18.60 32.52
C ILE A 438 91.09 -18.05 32.36
N LYS A 439 91.31 -17.12 31.43
CA LYS A 439 92.62 -16.46 31.23
C LYS A 439 93.08 -15.70 32.48
N LEU A 440 92.17 -15.02 33.18
CA LEU A 440 92.47 -14.34 34.44
C LEU A 440 92.89 -15.32 35.54
N LYS A 441 92.23 -16.47 35.67
CA LYS A 441 92.62 -17.52 36.63
C LYS A 441 94.01 -18.07 36.35
N VAL A 442 94.33 -18.36 35.09
CA VAL A 442 95.69 -18.78 34.68
C VAL A 442 96.72 -17.71 35.02
N ALA A 443 96.47 -16.44 34.70
CA ALA A 443 97.36 -15.34 35.03
C ALA A 443 97.53 -15.13 36.55
N LEU A 444 96.51 -15.44 37.35
CA LEU A 444 96.55 -15.39 38.82
C LEU A 444 97.40 -16.54 39.39
N GLU A 445 97.22 -17.77 38.90
CA GLU A 445 98.06 -18.92 39.26
C GLU A 445 99.53 -18.70 38.86
N GLU A 446 99.79 -18.13 37.68
CA GLU A 446 101.13 -17.73 37.25
C GLU A 446 101.73 -16.64 38.14
N ALA A 447 100.93 -15.64 38.55
CA ALA A 447 101.38 -14.59 39.48
C ALA A 447 101.65 -15.12 40.89
N GLU A 448 100.86 -16.06 41.39
CA GLU A 448 101.11 -16.75 42.67
C GLU A 448 102.35 -17.64 42.59
N ALA A 449 102.56 -18.36 41.48
CA ALA A 449 103.77 -19.15 41.24
C ALA A 449 105.01 -18.25 41.15
N ALA A 450 104.93 -17.10 40.47
CA ALA A 450 106.00 -16.10 40.42
C ALA A 450 106.31 -15.52 41.82
N LYS A 451 105.27 -15.24 42.63
CA LYS A 451 105.41 -14.77 44.02
C LYS A 451 105.98 -15.84 44.96
N ALA A 452 105.66 -17.12 44.74
CA ALA A 452 106.26 -18.23 45.46
C ALA A 452 107.73 -18.44 45.08
N ALA A 453 108.07 -18.26 43.80
CA ALA A 453 109.46 -18.26 43.32
C ALA A 453 110.26 -17.06 43.87
N GLU A 454 109.65 -15.87 43.94
CA GLU A 454 110.20 -14.68 44.60
C GLU A 454 110.47 -14.95 46.09
N ALA A 455 109.50 -15.51 46.81
CA ALA A 455 109.66 -15.88 48.22
C ALA A 455 110.78 -16.93 48.41
N SER A 456 110.87 -17.93 47.54
CA SER A 456 111.96 -18.93 47.54
C SER A 456 113.32 -18.29 47.25
N ALA A 457 113.39 -17.34 46.33
CA ALA A 457 114.61 -16.58 46.04
C ALA A 457 115.02 -15.71 47.24
N LEU A 458 114.07 -15.05 47.91
CA LEU A 458 114.31 -14.28 49.14
C LEU A 458 114.79 -15.17 50.29
N ASP A 459 114.25 -16.37 50.46
CA ASP A 459 114.73 -17.33 51.47
C ASP A 459 116.09 -17.93 51.09
N GLN A 460 116.40 -18.13 49.80
CA GLN A 460 117.75 -18.46 49.35
C GLN A 460 118.75 -17.32 49.63
N ILE A 461 118.35 -16.07 49.43
CA ILE A 461 119.15 -14.87 49.78
C ILE A 461 119.38 -14.81 51.30
N ARG A 462 118.37 -15.09 52.13
CA ARG A 462 118.54 -15.23 53.59
C ARG A 462 119.46 -16.38 53.95
N ALA A 463 119.29 -17.56 53.35
CA ALA A 463 120.12 -18.73 53.62
C ALA A 463 121.60 -18.50 53.24
N LEU A 464 121.84 -17.80 52.13
CA LEU A 464 123.18 -17.34 51.75
C LEU A 464 123.73 -16.31 52.74
N SER A 465 122.92 -15.34 53.20
CA SER A 465 123.32 -14.36 54.22
C SER A 465 123.67 -15.01 55.57
N VAL A 466 122.95 -16.06 55.97
CA VAL A 466 123.27 -16.86 57.17
C VAL A 466 124.53 -17.71 56.94
N ARG A 467 124.73 -18.27 55.74
CA ARG A 467 125.94 -19.03 55.39
C ARG A 467 127.20 -18.16 55.32
N THR A 468 127.10 -16.88 54.95
CA THR A 468 128.20 -15.91 55.05
C THR A 468 128.45 -15.39 56.47
N SER A 469 127.52 -15.59 57.42
CA SER A 469 127.75 -15.28 58.84
C SER A 469 128.44 -16.41 59.65
N GLY A 470 128.78 -17.53 59.00
CA GLY A 470 129.29 -18.75 59.66
C GLY A 470 130.78 -19.04 59.48
N SER A 471 131.57 -18.15 58.87
CA SER A 471 133.01 -18.36 58.69
C SER A 471 133.81 -17.08 58.97
N HIS A 472 134.07 -16.85 60.25
CA HIS A 472 135.17 -15.99 60.68
C HIS A 472 136.48 -16.80 60.71
N SER A 473 137.50 -16.30 60.03
CA SER A 473 138.85 -16.25 60.62
C SER A 473 139.58 -14.97 60.21
N SER A 474 139.10 -13.86 60.76
CA SER A 474 139.87 -12.66 61.15
C SER A 474 141.04 -12.18 60.27
N THR A 475 140.74 -11.24 59.38
CA THR A 475 141.45 -9.95 59.24
C THR A 475 140.41 -8.95 58.70
N SER A 476 140.28 -7.69 59.09
CA SER A 476 140.74 -6.83 60.18
C SER A 476 140.06 -5.48 59.88
N GLU A 477 139.76 -4.67 60.90
CA GLU A 477 139.30 -3.27 60.80
C GLU A 477 137.95 -2.97 60.12
N SER A 478 136.95 -2.71 60.97
CA SER A 478 136.45 -1.35 61.23
C SER A 478 134.92 -1.26 61.27
N GLY A 479 134.42 -0.48 62.23
CA GLY A 479 133.01 -0.05 62.26
C GLY A 479 132.74 0.95 61.14
N ALA A 480 132.52 0.45 59.93
CA ALA A 480 132.16 1.28 58.80
C ALA A 480 130.73 1.80 58.95
N ARG A 481 130.62 3.06 59.40
CA ARG A 481 129.54 3.96 59.00
C ARG A 481 129.44 3.85 57.47
N ILE A 482 128.40 3.19 56.96
CA ILE A 482 128.28 2.91 55.52
C ILE A 482 128.11 4.24 54.78
N THR A 483 129.21 4.78 54.28
CA THR A 483 129.26 5.96 53.43
C THR A 483 128.94 5.54 52.00
N ILE A 484 127.65 5.32 51.74
CA ILE A 484 127.12 5.35 50.37
C ILE A 484 127.50 6.70 49.74
N SER A 485 127.95 6.67 48.50
CA SER A 485 128.23 7.91 47.77
C SER A 485 126.95 8.74 47.64
N LYS A 486 127.10 10.05 47.47
CA LYS A 486 125.94 10.93 47.34
C LYS A 486 125.09 10.50 46.14
N GLU A 487 125.76 10.10 45.05
CA GLU A 487 125.19 9.59 43.82
C GLU A 487 124.45 8.26 44.02
N GLU A 488 124.95 7.33 44.83
CA GLU A 488 124.25 6.06 45.16
C GLU A 488 123.03 6.29 46.06
N PHE A 489 123.12 7.20 47.03
CA PHE A 489 121.97 7.56 47.86
C PHE A 489 120.89 8.26 47.01
N GLU A 490 121.27 9.23 46.18
CA GLU A 490 120.35 9.91 45.26
C GLU A 490 119.77 8.93 44.23
N SER A 491 120.52 7.94 43.74
CA SER A 491 120.01 6.89 42.85
C SER A 491 119.01 5.95 43.54
N LEU A 492 119.24 5.60 44.81
CA LEU A 492 118.31 4.76 45.57
C LEU A 492 117.02 5.52 45.93
N VAL A 493 117.15 6.80 46.33
CA VAL A 493 115.99 7.69 46.55
C VAL A 493 115.20 7.85 45.25
N HIS A 494 115.86 8.11 44.11
CA HIS A 494 115.20 8.21 42.81
C HIS A 494 114.42 6.94 42.44
N LYS A 495 114.99 5.74 42.67
CA LYS A 495 114.30 4.46 42.43
C LYS A 495 113.11 4.22 43.34
N VAL A 496 113.19 4.65 44.61
CA VAL A 496 112.04 4.61 45.52
C VAL A 496 110.96 5.57 45.01
N GLU A 497 111.31 6.81 44.68
CA GLU A 497 110.35 7.76 44.11
C GLU A 497 109.74 7.29 42.78
N GLU A 498 110.50 6.64 41.89
CA GLU A 498 109.98 6.02 40.66
C GLU A 498 109.00 4.89 40.96
N SER A 499 109.28 4.09 41.99
CA SER A 499 108.42 2.99 42.44
C SER A 499 107.13 3.51 43.08
N ASP A 500 107.23 4.56 43.90
CA ASP A 500 106.09 5.25 44.52
C ASP A 500 105.23 5.93 43.45
N LYS A 501 105.83 6.66 42.49
CA LYS A 501 105.11 7.23 41.33
C LYS A 501 104.38 6.14 40.52
N LEU A 502 104.99 4.96 40.36
CA LEU A 502 104.38 3.83 39.65
C LEU A 502 103.24 3.18 40.47
N ALA A 503 103.35 3.15 41.80
CA ALA A 503 102.27 2.75 42.70
C ALA A 503 101.11 3.75 42.66
N ASP A 504 101.38 5.05 42.75
CA ASP A 504 100.40 6.13 42.66
C ASP A 504 99.66 6.11 41.32
N ILE A 505 100.35 5.90 40.20
CA ILE A 505 99.72 5.73 38.88
C ILE A 505 98.80 4.50 38.85
N LYS A 506 99.19 3.38 39.46
CA LYS A 506 98.34 2.18 39.56
C LYS A 506 97.12 2.41 40.45
N VAL A 507 97.28 3.11 41.59
CA VAL A 507 96.17 3.48 42.47
C VAL A 507 95.22 4.44 41.74
N ALA A 508 95.74 5.48 41.08
CA ALA A 508 94.94 6.43 40.29
C ALA A 508 94.16 5.75 39.16
N ALA A 509 94.76 4.78 38.47
CA ALA A 509 94.07 4.00 37.45
C ALA A 509 92.96 3.12 38.05
N ALA A 510 93.20 2.48 39.20
CA ALA A 510 92.20 1.68 39.90
C ALA A 510 91.05 2.54 40.45
N THR A 511 91.33 3.73 41.01
CA THR A 511 90.29 4.66 41.46
C THR A 511 89.47 5.19 40.30
N ALA A 512 90.09 5.51 39.16
CA ALA A 512 89.37 5.92 37.96
C ALA A 512 88.45 4.82 37.42
N GLN A 513 88.87 3.54 37.45
CA GLN A 513 88.00 2.41 37.10
C GLN A 513 86.82 2.25 38.08
N VAL A 514 87.04 2.43 39.39
CA VAL A 514 85.97 2.38 40.40
C VAL A 514 85.00 3.56 40.26
N GLU A 515 85.48 4.76 39.94
CA GLU A 515 84.62 5.92 39.69
C GLU A 515 83.81 5.77 38.40
N ALA A 516 84.41 5.25 37.32
CA ALA A 516 83.69 4.91 36.10
C ALA A 516 82.60 3.85 36.33
N ALA A 517 82.92 2.79 37.11
CA ALA A 517 81.95 1.77 37.49
C ALA A 517 80.78 2.38 38.28
N LYS A 518 81.06 3.19 39.32
CA LYS A 518 80.03 3.90 40.10
C LYS A 518 79.21 4.88 39.26
N ALA A 519 79.80 5.54 38.27
CA ALA A 519 79.06 6.40 37.35
C ALA A 519 78.06 5.58 36.52
N SER A 520 78.49 4.43 35.98
CA SER A 520 77.61 3.52 35.23
C SER A 520 76.51 2.89 36.09
N GLU A 521 76.81 2.53 37.34
CA GLU A 521 75.84 2.02 38.32
C GLU A 521 74.73 3.06 38.60
N ASN A 522 75.11 4.32 38.82
CA ASN A 522 74.16 5.41 39.03
C ASN A 522 73.30 5.71 37.79
N GLU A 523 73.85 5.58 36.58
CA GLU A 523 73.07 5.71 35.34
C GLU A 523 72.03 4.59 35.20
N VAL A 524 72.40 3.35 35.53
CA VAL A 524 71.48 2.19 35.53
C VAL A 524 70.41 2.35 36.60
N LEU A 525 70.76 2.77 37.82
CA LEU A 525 69.79 3.04 38.89
C LEU A 525 68.80 4.15 38.51
N LYS A 526 69.27 5.22 37.86
CA LYS A 526 68.39 6.30 37.38
C LYS A 526 67.43 5.82 36.30
N ARG A 527 67.89 5.00 35.35
CA ARG A 527 67.00 4.38 34.34
C ARG A 527 65.96 3.46 34.98
N LEU A 528 66.35 2.70 36.00
CA LEU A 528 65.44 1.83 36.74
C LEU A 528 64.36 2.64 37.49
N GLU A 529 64.74 3.74 38.13
CA GLU A 529 63.80 4.66 38.80
C GLU A 529 62.82 5.32 37.80
N GLU A 530 63.32 5.74 36.63
CA GLU A 530 62.49 6.29 35.54
C GLU A 530 61.48 5.25 35.02
N SER A 531 61.91 4.01 34.74
CA SER A 531 60.99 2.92 34.35
C SER A 531 60.01 2.53 35.45
N GLN A 532 60.44 2.51 36.73
CA GLN A 532 59.55 2.21 37.84
C GLN A 532 58.45 3.27 37.99
N LYS A 533 58.80 4.55 37.77
CA LYS A 533 57.83 5.64 37.76
C LYS A 533 56.83 5.51 36.60
N GLU A 534 57.30 5.21 35.40
CA GLU A 534 56.43 4.98 34.23
C GLU A 534 55.43 3.83 34.46
N ILE A 535 55.87 2.75 35.12
CA ILE A 535 54.99 1.62 35.50
C ILE A 535 53.90 2.07 36.48
N GLU A 536 54.21 2.91 37.47
CA GLU A 536 53.21 3.41 38.41
C GLU A 536 52.25 4.44 37.76
N ASP A 537 52.75 5.27 36.84
CA ASP A 537 51.92 6.18 36.03
C ASP A 537 50.97 5.38 35.11
N MET A 538 51.43 4.32 34.44
CA MET A 538 50.55 3.40 33.67
C MET A 538 49.53 2.67 34.56
N LYS A 539 49.93 2.26 35.78
CA LYS A 539 49.07 1.58 36.76
C LYS A 539 47.98 2.49 37.31
N THR A 540 48.27 3.77 37.55
CA THR A 540 47.25 4.75 37.94
C THR A 540 46.30 5.07 36.78
N GLN A 541 46.82 5.28 35.56
CA GLN A 541 45.98 5.50 34.37
C GLN A 541 45.03 4.31 34.09
N THR A 542 45.53 3.08 34.16
CA THR A 542 44.69 1.87 33.98
C THR A 542 43.65 1.71 35.09
N GLN A 543 43.99 2.02 36.36
CA GLN A 543 43.01 2.01 37.45
C GLN A 543 41.92 3.09 37.26
N GLU A 544 42.25 4.27 36.75
CA GLU A 544 41.24 5.27 36.40
C GLU A 544 40.39 4.87 35.19
N ALA A 545 40.99 4.28 34.15
CA ALA A 545 40.27 3.78 32.99
C ALA A 545 39.25 2.70 33.40
N LEU A 546 39.64 1.78 34.28
CA LEU A 546 38.76 0.76 34.86
C LEU A 546 37.60 1.41 35.64
N LYS A 547 37.87 2.38 36.53
CA LYS A 547 36.80 3.14 37.22
C LYS A 547 35.85 3.85 36.26
N ARG A 548 36.36 4.42 35.15
CA ARG A 548 35.51 5.03 34.12
C ARG A 548 34.64 4.00 33.39
N ALA A 549 35.17 2.81 33.10
CA ALA A 549 34.41 1.71 32.51
C ALA A 549 33.31 1.22 33.45
N ASP A 550 33.61 0.97 34.72
CA ASP A 550 32.63 0.56 35.73
C ASP A 550 31.49 1.59 35.89
N MET A 551 31.81 2.89 35.90
CA MET A 551 30.81 3.95 35.94
C MET A 551 29.95 4.00 34.67
N ALA A 552 30.53 3.77 33.49
CA ALA A 552 29.80 3.70 32.23
C ALA A 552 28.85 2.50 32.18
N ASP A 553 29.28 1.32 32.64
CA ASP A 553 28.45 0.12 32.72
C ASP A 553 27.35 0.24 33.78
N ALA A 554 27.61 0.90 34.91
CA ALA A 554 26.59 1.24 35.90
C ALA A 554 25.53 2.19 35.31
N ALA A 555 25.95 3.22 34.58
CA ALA A 555 25.05 4.16 33.90
C ALA A 555 24.22 3.44 32.81
N LYS A 556 24.85 2.57 32.01
CA LYS A 556 24.18 1.72 31.01
C LYS A 556 23.10 0.85 31.64
N ARG A 557 23.43 0.13 32.73
CA ARG A 557 22.46 -0.72 33.47
C ARG A 557 21.29 0.10 34.03
N ALA A 558 21.55 1.33 34.51
CA ALA A 558 20.49 2.22 34.97
C ALA A 558 19.53 2.60 33.83
N VAL A 559 20.05 3.01 32.66
CA VAL A 559 19.26 3.33 31.46
C VAL A 559 18.50 2.10 30.95
N GLU A 560 19.12 0.93 30.86
CA GLU A 560 18.46 -0.33 30.47
C GLU A 560 17.32 -0.68 31.43
N SER A 561 17.47 -0.43 32.73
CA SER A 561 16.44 -0.69 33.73
C SER A 561 15.22 0.24 33.56
N GLU A 562 15.42 1.52 33.27
CA GLU A 562 14.31 2.45 32.97
C GLU A 562 13.67 2.15 31.61
N LEU A 563 14.46 1.79 30.59
CA LEU A 563 13.93 1.35 29.30
C LEU A 563 13.10 0.07 29.42
N LYS A 564 13.48 -0.86 30.31
CA LYS A 564 12.66 -2.04 30.63
C LYS A 564 11.34 -1.64 31.30
N LYS A 565 11.39 -0.79 32.34
CA LYS A 565 10.17 -0.26 33.00
C LYS A 565 9.28 0.53 32.03
N TRP A 566 9.86 1.28 31.08
CA TRP A 566 9.10 2.00 30.05
C TRP A 566 8.39 1.02 29.11
N ARG A 567 9.07 -0.01 28.60
CA ARG A 567 8.45 -1.08 27.80
C ARG A 567 7.36 -1.83 28.55
N GLU A 568 7.51 -2.05 29.86
CA GLU A 568 6.46 -2.65 30.70
C GLU A 568 5.25 -1.71 30.89
N ARG A 569 5.48 -0.39 31.06
CA ARG A 569 4.39 0.62 31.12
C ARG A 569 3.64 0.73 29.79
N GLU A 570 4.34 0.73 28.66
CA GLU A 570 3.71 0.73 27.34
C GLU A 570 2.89 -0.54 27.09
N LYS A 571 3.43 -1.73 27.42
CA LYS A 571 2.64 -2.97 27.36
C LYS A 571 1.41 -2.95 28.25
N LYS A 572 1.50 -2.36 29.46
CA LYS A 572 0.35 -2.18 30.36
C LYS A 572 -0.70 -1.21 29.78
N LYS A 573 -0.29 -0.07 29.20
CA LYS A 573 -1.20 0.84 28.52
C LYS A 573 -1.88 0.20 27.31
N ALA A 574 -1.13 -0.55 26.49
CA ALA A 574 -1.68 -1.27 25.35
C ALA A 574 -2.71 -2.32 25.79
N ALA A 575 -2.43 -3.05 26.88
CA ALA A 575 -3.37 -4.00 27.48
C ALA A 575 -4.62 -3.31 28.09
N GLU A 576 -4.45 -2.14 28.73
CA GLU A 576 -5.56 -1.35 29.26
C GLU A 576 -6.42 -0.77 28.14
N ALA A 577 -5.81 -0.24 27.07
CA ALA A 577 -6.52 0.23 25.89
C ALA A 577 -7.30 -0.91 25.20
N ALA A 578 -6.69 -2.09 25.04
CA ALA A 578 -7.38 -3.27 24.54
C ALA A 578 -8.55 -3.70 25.45
N SER A 579 -8.36 -3.63 26.77
CA SER A 579 -9.43 -3.89 27.75
C SER A 579 -10.57 -2.87 27.67
N ARG A 580 -10.27 -1.58 27.45
CA ARG A 580 -11.26 -0.53 27.25
C ARG A 580 -12.04 -0.74 25.96
N ILE A 581 -11.37 -1.03 24.85
CA ILE A 581 -12.01 -1.34 23.56
C ILE A 581 -12.93 -2.57 23.70
N LEU A 582 -12.50 -3.61 24.41
CA LEU A 582 -13.34 -4.80 24.68
C LEU A 582 -14.55 -4.48 25.56
N ALA A 583 -14.41 -3.62 26.56
CA ALA A 583 -15.53 -3.18 27.41
C ALA A 583 -16.52 -2.28 26.65
N GLU A 584 -16.02 -1.39 25.79
CA GLU A 584 -16.80 -0.49 24.94
C GLU A 584 -17.50 -1.27 23.80
N THR A 585 -16.96 -2.41 23.37
CA THR A 585 -17.62 -3.32 22.41
C THR A 585 -18.73 -4.18 23.06
N GLN A 586 -18.81 -4.25 24.40
CA GLN A 586 -19.88 -4.97 25.12
C GLN A 586 -21.10 -4.11 25.47
N MET A 587 -21.14 -2.84 25.04
CA MET A 587 -22.25 -1.90 25.18
C MET A 587 -22.38 -1.18 23.82
N SER A 588 -23.44 -1.22 23.00
CA SER A 588 -24.88 -1.41 23.21
C SER A 588 -25.51 -1.79 21.83
N PRO A 589 -26.85 -1.88 21.63
CA PRO A 589 -27.69 -0.68 21.51
C PRO A 589 -29.17 -0.82 21.98
N GLU A 590 -29.70 0.18 22.69
CA GLU A 590 -31.16 0.44 22.68
C GLU A 590 -31.48 1.93 22.95
N LEU A 591 -32.70 2.36 22.64
CA LEU A 591 -33.04 3.71 22.15
C LEU A 591 -33.59 4.68 23.23
N SER A 592 -33.04 5.93 23.28
CA SER A 592 -33.70 7.25 23.50
C SER A 592 -34.75 7.47 24.65
N PRO A 593 -35.25 8.71 24.94
CA PRO A 593 -34.80 10.07 24.59
C PRO A 593 -34.73 11.06 25.80
N GLN A 594 -34.40 12.33 25.50
CA GLN A 594 -34.69 13.58 26.25
C GLN A 594 -33.70 14.19 27.29
N HIS A 595 -33.80 15.53 27.33
CA HIS A 595 -33.45 16.49 28.40
C HIS A 595 -31.99 16.95 28.57
N TYR A 596 -31.68 18.00 27.81
CA TYR A 596 -30.72 19.04 28.16
C TYR A 596 -31.03 19.64 29.55
N ARG A 597 -30.10 19.52 30.51
CA ARG A 597 -30.13 20.31 31.75
C ARG A 597 -28.77 20.91 32.04
N ILE A 598 -28.62 22.18 31.70
CA ILE A 598 -27.49 23.01 32.12
C ILE A 598 -27.62 23.22 33.64
N GLN A 599 -26.59 22.81 34.40
CA GLN A 599 -26.47 23.19 35.80
C GLN A 599 -25.05 23.72 36.06
N LYS A 600 -24.96 25.03 36.28
CA LYS A 600 -23.74 25.69 36.77
C LYS A 600 -23.52 25.31 38.24
N GLN A 601 -22.26 25.18 38.64
CA GLN A 601 -21.85 25.65 39.97
C GLN A 601 -20.43 26.24 39.92
N ASN A 602 -20.26 27.31 40.70
CA ASN A 602 -19.00 28.05 40.89
C ASN A 602 -18.15 27.30 41.97
N SER A 603 -16.97 27.70 42.45
CA SER A 603 -16.25 28.98 42.53
C SER A 603 -14.80 28.70 42.98
N SER A 604 -13.77 29.24 42.32
CA SER A 604 -13.00 30.45 42.74
C SER A 604 -11.77 30.14 43.65
N PRO A 605 -10.82 31.08 43.86
CA PRO A 605 -9.39 30.76 43.82
C PRO A 605 -8.67 30.82 45.18
N ASN A 606 -7.39 30.43 45.22
CA ASN A 606 -6.47 30.90 46.26
C ASN A 606 -5.01 31.08 45.79
N LYS A 607 -4.27 31.97 46.48
CA LYS A 607 -3.03 32.61 46.03
C LYS A 607 -2.04 32.76 47.19
N VAL A 608 -0.89 32.08 47.14
CA VAL A 608 0.36 32.34 47.94
C VAL A 608 1.50 31.79 47.06
N GLU A 609 2.44 32.55 46.48
CA GLU A 609 3.42 33.55 46.98
C GLU A 609 4.81 32.94 47.31
N MET A 610 5.84 33.75 47.13
CA MET A 610 7.24 33.37 46.87
C MET A 610 8.04 32.99 48.12
N ARG A 611 9.12 32.21 47.91
CA ARG A 611 10.39 32.44 48.61
C ARG A 611 11.60 32.14 47.72
N LYS A 612 12.44 33.17 47.52
CA LYS A 612 13.82 33.07 47.00
C LYS A 612 14.81 33.27 48.15
N LEU A 613 15.95 32.59 48.08
CA LEU A 613 17.26 33.00 48.62
C LEU A 613 18.30 32.23 47.76
N GLU A 614 19.18 32.83 46.96
CA GLU A 614 20.40 33.60 47.31
C GLU A 614 21.36 32.83 48.23
N LYS A 615 22.68 32.74 48.03
CA LYS A 615 23.74 33.34 47.14
C LYS A 615 24.87 32.26 46.99
N GLY A 616 25.91 32.35 46.15
CA GLY A 616 26.42 33.31 45.15
C GLY A 616 27.55 32.66 44.31
N LYS A 617 27.86 33.13 43.08
CA LYS A 617 29.04 33.98 42.69
C LYS A 617 30.42 33.29 42.92
N VAL A 618 31.42 33.29 42.02
CA VAL A 618 31.91 34.31 41.05
C VAL A 618 32.49 33.69 39.74
N SER A 619 32.59 34.52 38.69
CA SER A 619 33.09 34.33 37.31
C SER A 619 34.60 34.08 37.09
N VAL A 620 34.99 33.64 35.87
CA VAL A 620 35.99 34.32 35.00
C VAL A 620 35.62 34.17 33.50
N SER A 621 35.94 35.18 32.70
CA SER A 621 35.59 35.38 31.27
C SER A 621 36.58 34.76 30.25
N LYS A 622 36.13 34.57 29.00
CA LYS A 622 36.92 34.90 27.79
C LYS A 622 36.01 35.18 26.57
N LYS A 623 36.39 36.16 25.75
CA LYS A 623 35.76 36.61 24.48
C LYS A 623 36.65 36.17 23.29
N VAL A 624 36.24 36.58 22.07
CA VAL A 624 37.05 36.72 20.82
C VAL A 624 37.13 35.41 19.99
N LEU A 625 36.91 35.37 18.67
CA LEU A 625 36.35 36.33 17.67
C LEU A 625 36.10 35.58 16.34
N LEU A 626 35.08 35.97 15.56
CA LEU A 626 34.89 35.52 14.17
C LEU A 626 35.69 36.40 13.18
N PRO A 627 36.37 35.86 12.16
CA PRO A 627 36.90 36.64 11.05
C PRO A 627 35.82 36.91 9.98
N ASN A 628 35.59 38.18 9.67
CA ASN A 628 35.04 38.59 8.38
C ASN A 628 36.10 38.36 7.28
N ILE A 629 35.66 37.99 6.08
CA ILE A 629 36.45 38.17 4.85
C ILE A 629 35.58 38.82 3.77
N SER A 630 36.01 40.02 3.34
CA SER A 630 35.34 40.83 2.32
C SER A 630 36.37 41.41 1.35
N GLY A 631 36.24 41.10 0.05
CA GLY A 631 36.92 41.79 -1.05
C GLY A 631 38.28 41.22 -1.49
N ILE A 632 38.85 41.57 -2.66
CA ILE A 632 38.40 42.48 -3.75
C ILE A 632 39.02 42.01 -5.12
N PHE A 633 38.44 42.46 -6.24
CA PHE A 633 38.96 42.48 -7.65
C PHE A 633 38.73 41.21 -8.52
N HIS A 634 38.40 41.29 -9.82
CA HIS A 634 38.54 42.39 -10.80
C HIS A 634 37.29 42.74 -11.65
N ARG A 635 37.16 44.06 -11.86
CA ARG A 635 36.54 44.82 -12.97
C ARG A 635 36.62 44.18 -14.37
N LYS A 636 35.48 44.06 -15.07
CA LYS A 636 35.40 44.37 -16.52
C LYS A 636 34.06 45.00 -16.88
N LYS A 637 34.11 46.09 -17.65
CA LYS A 637 32.98 46.90 -18.11
C LYS A 637 33.04 46.89 -19.65
N SER A 638 31.92 46.64 -20.32
CA SER A 638 31.79 46.88 -21.77
C SER A 638 30.34 47.22 -22.10
N GLN A 639 30.14 48.42 -22.63
CA GLN A 639 28.88 48.96 -23.14
C GLN A 639 29.20 49.61 -24.49
N VAL A 640 28.77 48.98 -25.58
CA VAL A 640 28.67 49.45 -26.99
C VAL A 640 27.67 48.44 -27.59
N GLU A 641 26.40 48.75 -27.92
CA GLU A 641 25.83 49.70 -28.90
C GLU A 641 25.63 49.06 -30.30
N GLY A 642 24.46 49.30 -30.89
CA GLY A 642 23.97 48.67 -32.14
C GLY A 642 23.07 47.45 -31.91
N GLY A 643 21.89 47.30 -32.53
CA GLY A 643 21.17 48.19 -33.45
C GLY A 643 19.74 47.68 -33.71
N SER A 644 18.91 48.52 -34.36
CA SER A 644 17.46 48.36 -34.54
C SER A 644 17.01 47.17 -35.41
N SER A 645 15.81 46.64 -35.11
CA SER A 645 14.66 46.38 -36.05
C SER A 645 13.81 45.21 -35.55
N SER A 646 12.48 45.11 -35.67
CA SER A 646 11.32 45.97 -35.96
C SER A 646 10.20 45.04 -36.50
N TYR A 647 8.93 45.43 -36.36
CA TYR A 647 7.74 44.86 -37.04
C TYR A 647 7.14 43.51 -36.56
N PHE A 648 6.20 43.62 -35.61
CA PHE A 648 4.79 43.16 -35.78
C PHE A 648 4.16 43.75 -37.08
N PRO A 649 3.01 43.31 -37.66
CA PRO A 649 1.79 42.91 -36.90
C PRO A 649 0.74 41.96 -37.56
N ARG A 650 -0.35 41.66 -36.81
CA ARG A 650 -1.74 41.32 -37.27
C ARG A 650 -1.92 40.01 -38.10
N GLU A 651 -3.08 39.37 -38.33
CA GLU A 651 -4.50 39.34 -37.87
C GLU A 651 -5.13 38.00 -38.41
N ASN A 652 -6.32 37.49 -38.07
CA ASN A 652 -7.44 37.80 -37.14
C ASN A 652 -8.17 36.46 -36.78
N PRO A 653 -9.16 36.41 -35.85
CA PRO A 653 -9.83 35.18 -35.44
C PRO A 653 -11.04 34.79 -36.31
N VAL A 654 -11.51 33.54 -36.13
CA VAL A 654 -12.89 33.06 -36.33
C VAL A 654 -13.27 32.23 -35.11
#